data_AF-A0A4P6P989-F1
#
_entry.id   AF-A0A4P6P989-F1
#
_cell.length_a   1.000
_cell.length_b   1.000
_cell.length_c   1.000
_cell.angle_alpha   90.00
_cell.angle_beta   90.00
_cell.angle_gamma   90.00
#
_symmetry.space_group_name_H-M   'P 1'
#
loop_
_entity.id
_entity.type
_entity.pdbx_description
1 polymer ?
#
loop_
_entity_poly.entity_id
_entity_poly.type
_entity_poly.pdbx_seq_one_letter_code
_entity_poly.pdbx_strand_id
1 'polypeptide(L)'
;MAVSTVLTGCGSDAEQPEITDVFEEVGLWCKSPDIVQIASPDSYPLTDKENADLATAKAEAKAAAEAEQGDDWDEAAWEAEFKYQSLDLYAILGLTLEEQERQAIAKEEARAFKIEQGQDVIYGEGFDEWFEAWFAAIPPANYLGPSQRIERSANATTPEMDGEEICYTPPLSCPNYKVIDETGTYECIVPELNPILGVPDPIVTAGPDEAIAFYRHKNHVTGADNSALYENMVVHTWNNDDCTAYQKDTLSNWGSNSDYANKNKGIDDNYGHYWKLHLVEGHSNCGNIIFNDTAEGKKISDNDLVMPIGPSGNVVFHNLDKNAFAHDDFPANALDGLLLINQHPYLGAEASSGFKACGWGMAADESGEQCLGEALVCPDDTVAVGVGQIDIASKCVVVFNPEETDLYIKGGFNDWKAPEDAKFEYTGNGQYRLNYLYDTDCEGDDCTVIHQFKVADESWSEPASFGSIKGGEQSGVGKTITMTVGSGVGQNMSVEMAEEEIYQFLVNAADPTAVELTINQVPVAAFPAITMAGETTELTYSGEGLYVIRKALMAEEYSFTIADEAAGFAVGAIGNDNVITQSVPLALVADGGALSFTPASAAEYDFVLDLSNPEMPTIEVKPALPFGTTPVYVRGSLNGWSSPATDEIKWNADERSYSVLYGLEAGGNHAFKFADETWGTVNLGFNEVTIADDSIAVTDDGGNMRVTVAKSTSYKFEVIFDGADPVVKVSEAPLYLLGDITNWSASDANQLMFVASNDANTAEASRTYSIEVTFSGVGQFKVADEGWGGSLGYNYGVEVAGTKVELGVPLELAISNNNIGIDLPAGTYIFAFEDGLTKTMTVTAK
;
A
#
# COMPACT_ATOMS: atom_id res chain seq x y z
N MET A 1 -45.00 17.31 -15.77
CA MET A 1 -46.12 16.39 -16.07
C MET A 1 -45.72 15.52 -17.25
N ALA A 2 -45.13 14.36 -17.00
CA ALA A 2 -44.89 13.33 -18.00
C ALA A 2 -45.90 12.22 -17.70
N VAL A 3 -46.94 12.13 -18.52
CA VAL A 3 -47.96 11.09 -18.41
C VAL A 3 -47.36 9.85 -19.09
N SER A 4 -46.79 8.94 -18.30
CA SER A 4 -46.60 7.56 -18.75
C SER A 4 -48.00 7.01 -19.00
N THR A 5 -48.27 6.63 -20.24
CA THR A 5 -49.58 6.13 -20.66
C THR A 5 -49.64 4.65 -20.29
N VAL A 6 -49.92 4.34 -19.02
CA VAL A 6 -50.30 2.98 -18.63
C VAL A 6 -51.74 2.77 -19.08
N LEU A 7 -51.90 1.85 -20.03
CA LEU A 7 -53.19 1.47 -20.60
C LEU A 7 -54.04 0.82 -19.51
N THR A 8 -54.96 1.61 -18.95
CA THR A 8 -56.11 1.10 -18.21
C THR A 8 -57.10 0.49 -19.20
N GLY A 9 -57.43 -0.79 -19.04
CA GLY A 9 -58.55 -1.39 -19.78
C GLY A 9 -58.59 -2.91 -19.83
N CYS A 10 -59.12 -3.55 -18.79
CA CYS A 10 -59.86 -4.80 -18.97
C CYS A 10 -61.19 -4.47 -19.65
N GLY A 11 -61.25 -4.57 -20.98
CA GLY A 11 -62.45 -4.25 -21.78
C GLY A 11 -62.45 -4.89 -23.17
N SER A 12 -63.15 -6.03 -23.25
CA SER A 12 -63.71 -6.79 -24.39
C SER A 12 -63.19 -6.59 -25.83
N ASP A 13 -62.81 -7.73 -26.41
CA ASP A 13 -63.01 -8.20 -27.80
C ASP A 13 -62.47 -7.36 -28.97
N ALA A 14 -61.32 -7.78 -29.50
CA ALA A 14 -61.22 -8.30 -30.88
C ALA A 14 -59.80 -8.85 -31.20
N GLU A 15 -59.78 -10.13 -31.60
CA GLU A 15 -58.77 -10.87 -32.38
C GLU A 15 -57.33 -11.00 -31.82
N GLN A 16 -57.15 -12.07 -31.04
CA GLN A 16 -55.87 -12.71 -30.72
C GLN A 16 -55.61 -13.89 -31.69
N PRO A 17 -54.36 -14.19 -32.10
CA PRO A 17 -54.00 -15.49 -32.65
C PRO A 17 -53.83 -16.53 -31.53
N GLU A 18 -54.26 -17.77 -31.82
CA GLU A 18 -54.49 -18.89 -30.90
C GLU A 18 -53.32 -19.24 -29.97
N ILE A 19 -53.60 -19.28 -28.66
CA ILE A 19 -52.81 -19.92 -27.61
C ILE A 19 -53.71 -20.99 -26.94
N THR A 20 -53.18 -22.18 -26.74
CA THR A 20 -53.88 -23.42 -26.37
C THR A 20 -54.43 -23.45 -24.93
N ASP A 21 -55.76 -23.54 -24.79
CA ASP A 21 -56.66 -24.27 -23.86
C ASP A 21 -56.26 -24.70 -22.42
N VAL A 22 -55.28 -24.09 -21.73
CA VAL A 22 -55.00 -24.43 -20.31
C VAL A 22 -55.49 -23.38 -19.29
N PHE A 23 -55.84 -22.16 -19.71
CA PHE A 23 -56.02 -21.02 -18.78
C PHE A 23 -57.41 -20.35 -18.80
N GLU A 24 -58.45 -21.00 -19.31
CA GLU A 24 -59.80 -20.41 -19.44
C GLU A 24 -60.56 -20.28 -18.08
N GLU A 25 -60.12 -20.94 -17.00
CA GLU A 25 -60.85 -20.95 -15.73
C GLU A 25 -60.43 -19.90 -14.68
N VAL A 26 -59.28 -19.21 -14.81
CA VAL A 26 -58.72 -18.37 -13.72
C VAL A 26 -58.72 -16.84 -13.95
N GLY A 27 -59.08 -16.35 -15.13
CA GLY A 27 -59.38 -14.91 -15.34
C GLY A 27 -58.24 -13.90 -15.07
N LEU A 28 -57.00 -14.35 -14.86
CA LEU A 28 -55.83 -13.50 -14.63
C LEU A 28 -55.00 -13.43 -15.92
N TRP A 29 -54.86 -12.23 -16.47
CA TRP A 29 -54.06 -11.95 -17.67
C TRP A 29 -53.06 -10.85 -17.33
N CYS A 30 -51.81 -11.23 -17.04
CA CYS A 30 -50.68 -10.32 -17.13
C CYS A 30 -49.91 -10.63 -18.42
N LYS A 31 -49.56 -9.60 -19.20
CA LYS A 31 -48.81 -9.77 -20.44
C LYS A 31 -47.33 -9.84 -20.08
N SER A 32 -46.60 -10.86 -20.51
CA SER A 32 -45.13 -10.88 -20.35
C SER A 32 -44.52 -9.53 -20.77
N PRO A 33 -43.71 -8.86 -19.93
CA PRO A 33 -43.06 -9.36 -18.70
C PRO A 33 -43.80 -9.12 -17.36
N ASP A 34 -45.07 -8.75 -17.38
CA ASP A 34 -45.86 -8.44 -16.17
C ASP A 34 -46.07 -9.69 -15.28
N ILE A 35 -45.80 -9.57 -13.99
CA ILE A 35 -46.07 -10.60 -12.97
C ILE A 35 -47.30 -10.26 -12.13
N VAL A 36 -47.92 -11.29 -11.54
CA VAL A 36 -49.04 -11.11 -10.60
C VAL A 36 -48.46 -10.75 -9.22
N GLN A 37 -48.83 -9.59 -8.70
CA GLN A 37 -48.57 -9.19 -7.30
C GLN A 37 -49.88 -8.92 -6.56
N ILE A 38 -49.83 -8.91 -5.23
CA ILE A 38 -50.97 -8.48 -4.41
C ILE A 38 -50.87 -6.98 -4.20
N ALA A 39 -51.95 -6.26 -4.53
CA ALA A 39 -52.03 -4.83 -4.28
C ALA A 39 -51.86 -4.53 -2.79
N SER A 40 -50.96 -3.59 -2.53
CA SER A 40 -50.61 -3.09 -1.21
C SER A 40 -50.53 -1.56 -1.24
N PRO A 41 -50.38 -0.90 -0.07
CA PRO A 41 -50.11 0.53 0.00
C PRO A 41 -48.93 1.03 -0.84
N ASP A 42 -47.95 0.17 -1.13
CA ASP A 42 -46.78 0.52 -1.94
C ASP A 42 -47.15 0.74 -3.43
N SER A 43 -48.29 0.19 -3.86
CA SER A 43 -48.82 0.29 -5.22
C SER A 43 -49.68 1.55 -5.43
N TYR A 44 -49.94 2.33 -4.38
CA TYR A 44 -50.71 3.56 -4.48
C TYR A 44 -49.92 4.63 -5.25
N PRO A 45 -50.61 5.57 -5.93
CA PRO A 45 -49.98 6.75 -6.49
C PRO A 45 -49.11 7.47 -5.46
N LEU A 46 -48.00 8.06 -5.90
CA LEU A 46 -47.20 8.96 -5.08
C LEU A 46 -48.08 10.08 -4.53
N THR A 47 -47.99 10.32 -3.23
CA THR A 47 -48.66 11.42 -2.54
C THR A 47 -48.16 12.77 -3.03
N ASP A 48 -48.93 13.84 -2.78
CA ASP A 48 -48.50 15.21 -3.10
C ASP A 48 -47.17 15.57 -2.43
N LYS A 49 -46.92 15.01 -1.23
CA LYS A 49 -45.66 15.18 -0.50
C LYS A 49 -44.50 14.48 -1.21
N GLU A 50 -44.62 13.19 -1.53
CA GLU A 50 -43.58 12.43 -2.22
C GLU A 50 -43.20 13.07 -3.57
N ASN A 51 -44.20 13.55 -4.33
CA ASN A 51 -43.96 14.28 -5.57
C ASN A 51 -43.20 15.60 -5.36
N ALA A 52 -43.50 16.33 -4.28
CA ALA A 52 -42.81 17.57 -3.95
C ALA A 52 -41.36 17.32 -3.48
N ASP A 53 -41.14 16.26 -2.70
CA ASP A 53 -39.82 15.88 -2.21
C ASP A 53 -38.92 15.41 -3.37
N LEU A 54 -39.43 14.59 -4.30
CA LEU A 54 -38.71 14.22 -5.53
C LEU A 54 -38.37 15.42 -6.43
N ALA A 55 -39.28 16.38 -6.56
CA ALA A 55 -39.03 17.59 -7.32
C ALA A 55 -37.93 18.46 -6.68
N THR A 56 -37.88 18.50 -5.35
CA THR A 56 -36.84 19.20 -4.58
C THR A 56 -35.48 18.54 -4.79
N ALA A 57 -35.40 17.22 -4.58
CA ALA A 57 -34.15 16.46 -4.76
C ALA A 57 -33.62 16.54 -6.20
N LYS A 58 -34.50 16.50 -7.21
CA LYS A 58 -34.10 16.72 -8.60
C LYS A 58 -33.49 18.12 -8.82
N ALA A 59 -34.06 19.16 -8.21
CA ALA A 59 -33.53 20.52 -8.34
C ALA A 59 -32.16 20.67 -7.67
N GLU A 60 -31.93 19.98 -6.55
CA GLU A 60 -30.64 19.95 -5.85
C GLU A 60 -29.57 19.22 -6.67
N ALA A 61 -29.88 18.03 -7.19
CA ALA A 61 -28.98 17.27 -8.06
C ALA A 61 -28.58 18.07 -9.31
N LYS A 62 -29.54 18.81 -9.89
CA LYS A 62 -29.29 19.72 -11.01
C LYS A 62 -28.31 20.83 -10.66
N ALA A 63 -28.52 21.49 -9.52
CA ALA A 63 -27.66 22.58 -9.07
C ALA A 63 -26.23 22.09 -8.77
N ALA A 64 -26.08 20.87 -8.24
CA ALA A 64 -24.78 20.25 -8.02
C ALA A 64 -24.03 19.97 -9.34
N ALA A 65 -24.72 19.38 -10.31
CA ALA A 65 -24.13 19.08 -11.62
C ALA A 65 -23.78 20.36 -12.41
N GLU A 66 -24.58 21.42 -12.30
CA GLU A 66 -24.27 22.74 -12.86
C GLU A 66 -23.01 23.34 -12.22
N ALA A 67 -22.84 23.21 -10.91
CA ALA A 67 -21.66 23.70 -10.21
C ALA A 67 -20.38 22.94 -10.58
N GLU A 68 -20.48 21.64 -10.86
CA GLU A 68 -19.36 20.78 -11.24
C GLU A 68 -18.90 21.04 -12.69
N GLN A 69 -19.84 21.16 -13.63
CA GLN A 69 -19.53 21.37 -15.05
C GLN A 69 -19.20 22.83 -15.39
N GLY A 70 -19.58 23.78 -14.53
CA GLY A 70 -19.24 25.19 -14.69
C GLY A 70 -19.66 25.76 -16.04
N ASP A 71 -18.69 26.29 -16.80
CA ASP A 71 -18.94 26.92 -18.11
C ASP A 71 -19.39 25.93 -19.20
N ASP A 72 -19.22 24.62 -19.00
CA ASP A 72 -19.59 23.55 -19.95
C ASP A 72 -20.99 22.94 -19.68
N TRP A 73 -21.75 23.47 -18.71
CA TRP A 73 -23.07 22.95 -18.33
C TRP A 73 -24.13 23.02 -19.45
N ASP A 74 -24.72 21.86 -19.79
CA ASP A 74 -25.88 21.75 -20.68
C ASP A 74 -27.11 21.22 -19.93
N GLU A 75 -27.97 22.14 -19.51
CA GLU A 75 -29.23 21.83 -18.83
C GLU A 75 -30.14 20.87 -19.63
N ALA A 76 -30.19 21.00 -20.96
CA ALA A 76 -31.09 20.21 -21.77
C ALA A 76 -30.59 18.77 -21.95
N ALA A 77 -29.27 18.59 -22.06
CA ALA A 77 -28.65 17.26 -22.06
C ALA A 77 -28.84 16.56 -20.71
N TRP A 78 -28.56 17.25 -19.60
CA TRP A 78 -28.74 16.70 -18.27
C TRP A 78 -30.20 16.30 -17.98
N GLU A 79 -31.17 17.16 -18.32
CA GLU A 79 -32.60 16.86 -18.14
C GLU A 79 -33.06 15.64 -18.97
N ALA A 80 -32.42 15.39 -20.12
CA ALA A 80 -32.73 14.24 -20.97
C ALA A 80 -32.16 12.92 -20.42
N GLU A 81 -31.03 12.99 -19.73
CA GLU A 81 -30.31 11.82 -19.20
C GLU A 81 -30.69 11.51 -17.75
N PHE A 82 -31.16 12.50 -16.98
CA PHE A 82 -31.48 12.36 -15.56
C PHE A 82 -32.51 11.25 -15.29
N LYS A 83 -32.17 10.38 -14.33
CA LYS A 83 -33.02 9.30 -13.83
C LYS A 83 -33.29 9.52 -12.35
N TYR A 84 -34.55 9.39 -11.91
CA TYR A 84 -34.86 9.49 -10.47
C TYR A 84 -34.16 8.40 -9.65
N GLN A 85 -33.82 7.27 -10.29
CA GLN A 85 -33.05 6.18 -9.70
C GLN A 85 -31.61 6.57 -9.32
N SER A 86 -31.08 7.71 -9.81
CA SER A 86 -29.78 8.24 -9.38
C SER A 86 -29.86 9.06 -8.09
N LEU A 87 -31.05 9.22 -7.50
CA LEU A 87 -31.25 9.86 -6.20
C LEU A 87 -31.30 8.82 -5.09
N ASP A 88 -31.05 9.24 -3.84
CA ASP A 88 -31.33 8.42 -2.66
C ASP A 88 -32.85 8.33 -2.41
N LEU A 89 -33.49 7.44 -3.16
CA LEU A 89 -34.94 7.25 -3.10
C LEU A 89 -35.42 6.71 -1.75
N TYR A 90 -34.58 6.01 -0.98
CA TYR A 90 -34.94 5.56 0.37
C TYR A 90 -35.03 6.72 1.34
N ALA A 91 -34.10 7.68 1.28
CA ALA A 91 -34.19 8.89 2.09
C ALA A 91 -35.39 9.78 1.70
N ILE A 92 -35.75 9.82 0.42
CA ILE A 92 -36.82 10.68 -0.11
C ILE A 92 -38.20 10.07 0.11
N LEU A 93 -38.37 8.79 -0.20
CA LEU A 93 -39.68 8.12 -0.28
C LEU A 93 -39.92 7.10 0.84
N GLY A 94 -38.88 6.71 1.59
CA GLY A 94 -38.95 5.63 2.57
C GLY A 94 -38.94 4.24 1.94
N LEU A 95 -38.98 3.22 2.80
CA LEU A 95 -39.02 1.81 2.40
C LEU A 95 -40.47 1.36 2.17
N THR A 96 -40.70 0.62 1.09
CA THR A 96 -41.92 -0.17 0.89
C THR A 96 -42.06 -1.29 1.93
N LEU A 97 -43.23 -1.89 2.07
CA LEU A 97 -43.45 -2.98 3.04
C LEU A 97 -42.54 -4.19 2.77
N GLU A 98 -42.36 -4.55 1.51
CA GLU A 98 -41.46 -5.63 1.08
C GLU A 98 -39.99 -5.29 1.37
N GLU A 99 -39.57 -4.05 1.12
CA GLU A 99 -38.22 -3.58 1.46
C GLU A 99 -37.98 -3.55 2.98
N GLN A 100 -39.00 -3.29 3.79
CA GLN A 100 -38.91 -3.40 5.26
C GLN A 100 -38.69 -4.85 5.71
N GLU A 101 -39.36 -5.82 5.07
CA GLU A 101 -39.17 -7.24 5.35
C GLU A 101 -37.76 -7.70 4.96
N ARG A 102 -37.27 -7.29 3.78
CA ARG A 102 -35.90 -7.58 3.33
C ARG A 102 -34.85 -6.89 4.22
N GLN A 103 -35.10 -5.67 4.67
CA GLN A 103 -34.23 -4.97 5.62
C GLN A 103 -34.12 -5.73 6.95
N ALA A 104 -35.21 -6.33 7.44
CA ALA A 104 -35.18 -7.13 8.66
C ALA A 104 -34.27 -8.37 8.50
N ILE A 105 -34.33 -9.05 7.36
CA ILE A 105 -33.46 -10.20 7.06
C ILE A 105 -31.98 -9.76 6.96
N ALA A 106 -31.70 -8.73 6.18
CA ALA A 106 -30.34 -8.19 6.03
C ALA A 106 -29.74 -7.75 7.38
N LYS A 107 -30.58 -7.21 8.27
CA LYS A 107 -30.17 -6.86 9.62
C LYS A 107 -29.81 -8.07 10.48
N GLU A 108 -30.53 -9.18 10.37
CA GLU A 108 -30.18 -10.43 11.07
C GLU A 108 -28.84 -11.00 10.55
N GLU A 109 -28.62 -10.97 9.24
CA GLU A 109 -27.35 -11.40 8.63
C GLU A 109 -26.17 -10.53 9.05
N ALA A 110 -26.33 -9.20 9.00
CA ALA A 110 -25.32 -8.24 9.44
C ALA A 110 -24.97 -8.43 10.92
N ARG A 111 -25.97 -8.77 11.76
CA ARG A 111 -25.77 -9.06 13.18
C ARG A 111 -24.95 -10.32 13.38
N ALA A 112 -25.28 -11.39 12.66
CA ALA A 112 -24.51 -12.64 12.71
C ALA A 112 -23.05 -12.43 12.29
N PHE A 113 -22.83 -11.65 11.24
CA PHE A 113 -21.49 -11.28 10.78
C PHE A 113 -20.66 -10.56 11.85
N LYS A 114 -21.23 -9.53 12.52
CA LYS A 114 -20.52 -8.81 13.58
C LYS A 114 -20.24 -9.67 14.82
N ILE A 115 -21.11 -10.64 15.13
CA ILE A 115 -20.87 -11.63 16.19
C ILE A 115 -19.72 -12.57 15.82
N GLU A 116 -19.66 -13.04 14.57
CA GLU A 116 -18.55 -13.87 14.10
C GLU A 116 -17.20 -13.14 14.19
N GLN A 117 -17.21 -11.82 14.00
CA GLN A 117 -16.06 -10.94 14.21
C GLN A 117 -15.77 -10.62 15.70
N GLY A 118 -16.46 -11.26 16.66
CA GLY A 118 -16.26 -11.08 18.10
C GLY A 118 -16.68 -9.70 18.65
N GLN A 119 -17.44 -8.92 17.88
CA GLN A 119 -17.81 -7.57 18.29
C GLN A 119 -18.81 -7.58 19.46
N ASP A 120 -19.63 -8.62 19.59
CA ASP A 120 -20.51 -8.82 20.74
C ASP A 120 -19.73 -8.97 22.07
N VAL A 121 -18.56 -9.62 22.02
CA VAL A 121 -17.66 -9.72 23.18
C VAL A 121 -17.04 -8.37 23.53
N ILE A 122 -16.62 -7.60 22.53
CA ILE A 122 -16.00 -6.28 22.70
C ILE A 122 -16.97 -5.26 23.28
N TYR A 123 -18.16 -5.13 22.68
CA TYR A 123 -19.15 -4.15 23.10
C TYR A 123 -19.98 -4.62 24.31
N GLY A 124 -20.00 -5.93 24.62
CA GLY A 124 -20.67 -6.49 25.78
C GLY A 124 -22.14 -6.10 25.86
N GLU A 125 -22.58 -5.57 27.00
CA GLU A 125 -23.97 -5.09 27.19
C GLU A 125 -24.36 -3.94 26.24
N GLY A 126 -23.39 -3.23 25.68
CA GLY A 126 -23.60 -2.14 24.71
C GLY A 126 -23.69 -2.60 23.26
N PHE A 127 -23.53 -3.90 22.96
CA PHE A 127 -23.51 -4.41 21.59
C PHE A 127 -24.80 -4.11 20.84
N ASP A 128 -25.96 -4.29 21.46
CA ASP A 128 -27.26 -4.05 20.80
C ASP A 128 -27.42 -2.58 20.41
N GLU A 129 -27.12 -1.65 21.32
CA GLU A 129 -27.23 -0.21 21.04
C GLU A 129 -26.25 0.23 19.95
N TRP A 130 -25.01 -0.26 20.01
CA TRP A 130 -24.01 0.01 18.98
C TRP A 130 -24.40 -0.58 17.63
N PHE A 131 -24.85 -1.84 17.59
CA PHE A 131 -25.21 -2.54 16.36
C PHE A 131 -26.38 -1.83 15.65
N GLU A 132 -27.39 -1.40 16.41
CA GLU A 132 -28.51 -0.63 15.88
C GLU A 132 -28.05 0.68 15.25
N ALA A 133 -27.14 1.40 15.91
CA ALA A 133 -26.57 2.64 15.38
C ALA A 133 -25.69 2.41 14.14
N TRP A 134 -24.85 1.35 14.15
CA TRP A 134 -23.99 0.97 13.03
C TRP A 134 -24.83 0.57 11.82
N PHE A 135 -25.81 -0.32 11.98
CA PHE A 135 -26.66 -0.77 10.87
C PHE A 135 -27.51 0.37 10.29
N ALA A 136 -28.03 1.27 11.14
CA ALA A 136 -28.78 2.44 10.70
C ALA A 136 -27.94 3.46 9.92
N ALA A 137 -26.62 3.44 10.06
CA ALA A 137 -25.71 4.30 9.30
C ALA A 137 -25.43 3.77 7.89
N ILE A 138 -25.72 2.49 7.61
CA ILE A 138 -25.50 1.88 6.29
C ILE A 138 -26.65 2.31 5.36
N PRO A 139 -26.35 2.95 4.21
CA PRO A 139 -27.36 3.31 3.23
C PRO A 139 -28.16 2.06 2.78
N PRO A 140 -29.51 2.08 2.82
CA PRO A 140 -30.31 0.92 2.44
C PRO A 140 -30.04 0.43 1.02
N ALA A 141 -29.66 1.34 0.11
CA ALA A 141 -29.29 1.00 -1.26
C ALA A 141 -28.14 -0.02 -1.35
N ASN A 142 -27.23 -0.04 -0.36
CA ASN A 142 -26.07 -0.94 -0.35
C ASN A 142 -26.46 -2.41 -0.20
N TYR A 143 -27.56 -2.71 0.49
CA TYR A 143 -27.99 -4.09 0.77
C TYR A 143 -29.39 -4.44 0.25
N LEU A 144 -30.22 -3.44 -0.09
CA LEU A 144 -31.55 -3.65 -0.71
C LEU A 144 -31.54 -3.47 -2.23
N GLY A 145 -30.54 -2.77 -2.79
CA GLY A 145 -30.53 -2.33 -4.18
C GLY A 145 -31.34 -1.04 -4.37
N PRO A 146 -31.78 -0.71 -5.59
CA PRO A 146 -32.52 0.53 -5.85
C PRO A 146 -33.96 0.45 -5.30
N SER A 147 -34.49 1.58 -4.83
CA SER A 147 -35.85 1.62 -4.29
C SER A 147 -36.91 1.28 -5.35
N GLN A 148 -37.85 0.42 -4.98
CA GLN A 148 -38.96 0.00 -5.84
C GLN A 148 -40.16 0.96 -5.81
N ARG A 149 -40.16 1.97 -4.91
CA ARG A 149 -41.36 2.77 -4.61
C ARG A 149 -41.94 3.51 -5.82
N ILE A 150 -41.10 4.10 -6.67
CA ILE A 150 -41.56 4.82 -7.87
C ILE A 150 -42.24 3.85 -8.84
N GLU A 151 -41.66 2.68 -9.06
CA GLU A 151 -42.14 1.72 -10.04
C GLU A 151 -43.45 1.06 -9.59
N ARG A 152 -43.56 0.70 -8.31
CA ARG A 152 -44.82 0.18 -7.75
C ARG A 152 -45.96 1.19 -7.82
N SER A 153 -45.67 2.48 -7.67
CA SER A 153 -46.69 3.54 -7.75
C SER A 153 -47.35 3.68 -9.13
N ALA A 154 -46.73 3.16 -10.20
CA ALA A 154 -47.23 3.28 -11.57
C ALA A 154 -48.55 2.53 -11.80
N ASN A 155 -48.86 1.56 -10.95
CA ASN A 155 -50.12 0.79 -11.01
C ASN A 155 -51.35 1.59 -10.55
N ALA A 156 -51.13 2.68 -9.81
CA ALA A 156 -52.17 3.62 -9.36
C ALA A 156 -53.36 2.97 -8.64
N THR A 157 -53.09 2.00 -7.75
CA THR A 157 -54.12 1.27 -7.00
C THR A 157 -54.74 2.12 -5.88
N THR A 158 -55.88 1.69 -5.35
CA THR A 158 -56.56 2.34 -4.22
C THR A 158 -56.67 1.37 -3.03
N PRO A 159 -56.94 1.87 -1.81
CA PRO A 159 -57.10 0.99 -0.64
C PRO A 159 -58.20 -0.07 -0.77
N GLU A 160 -59.19 0.15 -1.62
CA GLU A 160 -60.23 -0.84 -1.90
C GLU A 160 -59.73 -2.06 -2.68
N MET A 161 -58.57 -1.94 -3.32
CA MET A 161 -57.92 -3.01 -4.09
C MET A 161 -56.92 -3.79 -3.23
N ASP A 162 -56.68 -3.41 -1.97
CA ASP A 162 -55.75 -4.12 -1.09
C ASP A 162 -56.10 -5.60 -0.97
N GLY A 163 -55.12 -6.47 -1.20
CA GLY A 163 -55.33 -7.92 -1.19
C GLY A 163 -55.83 -8.51 -2.51
N GLU A 164 -56.10 -7.69 -3.53
CA GLU A 164 -56.44 -8.14 -4.88
C GLU A 164 -55.18 -8.34 -5.74
N GLU A 165 -55.24 -9.27 -6.69
CA GLU A 165 -54.17 -9.51 -7.64
C GLU A 165 -54.11 -8.40 -8.70
N ILE A 166 -52.94 -7.80 -8.86
CA ILE A 166 -52.63 -6.78 -9.85
C ILE A 166 -51.49 -7.24 -10.75
N CYS A 167 -51.52 -6.81 -12.01
CA CYS A 167 -50.37 -6.94 -12.87
C CYS A 167 -49.36 -5.86 -12.51
N TYR A 168 -48.21 -6.30 -12.03
CA TYR A 168 -47.06 -5.47 -11.78
C TYR A 168 -46.10 -5.67 -12.93
N THR A 169 -45.67 -4.56 -13.54
CA THR A 169 -44.47 -4.56 -14.36
C THR A 169 -43.31 -4.30 -13.41
N PRO A 170 -42.57 -5.33 -12.97
CA PRO A 170 -41.41 -5.13 -12.12
C PRO A 170 -40.39 -4.24 -12.81
N PRO A 171 -39.47 -3.61 -12.05
CA PRO A 171 -38.26 -3.06 -12.63
C PRO A 171 -37.70 -4.01 -13.66
N LEU A 172 -37.23 -3.45 -14.77
CA LEU A 172 -36.67 -4.15 -15.92
C LEU A 172 -35.32 -4.85 -15.61
N SER A 173 -35.02 -5.17 -14.37
CA SER A 173 -33.77 -5.83 -13.99
C SER A 173 -33.92 -6.59 -12.66
N CYS A 174 -33.77 -7.91 -12.72
CA CYS A 174 -33.09 -8.60 -11.62
C CYS A 174 -31.61 -8.16 -11.62
N PRO A 175 -30.90 -8.20 -10.48
CA PRO A 175 -29.45 -8.00 -10.49
C PRO A 175 -28.80 -9.05 -11.40
N ASN A 176 -27.86 -8.58 -12.22
CA ASN A 176 -27.30 -9.31 -13.36
C ASN A 176 -28.40 -9.78 -14.35
N TYR A 177 -28.18 -10.88 -15.06
CA TYR A 177 -29.04 -11.42 -16.12
C TYR A 177 -30.13 -12.37 -15.66
N LYS A 178 -30.42 -12.36 -14.36
CA LYS A 178 -31.47 -13.21 -13.81
C LYS A 178 -32.81 -12.78 -14.42
N VAL A 179 -33.68 -13.76 -14.64
CA VAL A 179 -35.06 -13.52 -15.05
C VAL A 179 -35.97 -13.76 -13.87
N ILE A 180 -37.13 -13.12 -13.90
CA ILE A 180 -38.11 -13.23 -12.84
C ILE A 180 -38.66 -14.65 -12.82
N ASP A 181 -38.76 -15.24 -11.62
CA ASP A 181 -39.32 -16.58 -11.44
C ASP A 181 -40.82 -16.58 -11.71
N GLU A 182 -41.22 -17.15 -12.85
CA GLU A 182 -42.62 -17.25 -13.28
C GLU A 182 -43.48 -18.16 -12.38
N THR A 183 -42.87 -18.91 -11.44
CA THR A 183 -43.57 -19.81 -10.51
C THR A 183 -44.00 -19.16 -9.21
N GLY A 184 -43.54 -17.93 -8.94
CA GLY A 184 -43.89 -17.14 -7.75
C GLY A 184 -43.31 -17.68 -6.43
N THR A 185 -42.27 -18.52 -6.49
CA THR A 185 -41.63 -19.10 -5.29
C THR A 185 -40.35 -18.35 -4.90
N TYR A 186 -39.68 -17.72 -5.88
CA TYR A 186 -38.47 -16.92 -5.72
C TYR A 186 -38.63 -15.56 -6.41
N GLU A 187 -37.77 -14.58 -6.10
CA GLU A 187 -37.83 -13.26 -6.73
C GLU A 187 -37.07 -13.19 -8.07
N CYS A 188 -35.90 -13.86 -8.19
CA CYS A 188 -35.06 -13.86 -9.39
C CYS A 188 -34.32 -15.20 -9.57
N ILE A 189 -34.42 -15.80 -10.76
CA ILE A 189 -33.75 -17.06 -11.15
C ILE A 189 -32.80 -16.84 -12.32
N VAL A 190 -31.80 -17.71 -12.49
CA VAL A 190 -30.97 -17.67 -13.70
C VAL A 190 -31.81 -18.21 -14.89
N PRO A 191 -31.84 -17.58 -16.08
CA PRO A 191 -32.56 -18.13 -17.23
C PRO A 191 -31.89 -19.42 -17.75
N GLU A 192 -32.68 -20.39 -18.24
CA GLU A 192 -32.15 -21.64 -18.81
C GLU A 192 -31.43 -21.46 -20.15
N LEU A 193 -31.78 -20.40 -20.88
CA LEU A 193 -31.20 -20.03 -22.17
C LEU A 193 -30.50 -18.68 -22.03
N ASN A 194 -29.35 -18.54 -22.69
CA ASN A 194 -28.60 -17.29 -22.72
C ASN A 194 -29.50 -16.14 -23.22
N PRO A 195 -29.77 -15.11 -22.40
CA PRO A 195 -30.67 -14.04 -22.76
C PRO A 195 -30.04 -13.02 -23.73
N ILE A 196 -28.71 -13.04 -23.92
CA ILE A 196 -28.01 -12.03 -24.73
C ILE A 196 -28.03 -12.43 -26.22
N LEU A 197 -28.84 -11.73 -27.00
CA LEU A 197 -28.90 -11.88 -28.45
C LEU A 197 -27.76 -11.09 -29.13
N GLY A 198 -27.00 -11.76 -30.02
CA GLY A 198 -26.02 -11.11 -30.90
C GLY A 198 -24.55 -11.19 -30.48
N VAL A 199 -24.23 -11.96 -29.44
CA VAL A 199 -22.86 -12.24 -29.01
C VAL A 199 -22.25 -13.38 -29.85
N PRO A 200 -20.97 -13.31 -30.26
CA PRO A 200 -20.35 -14.41 -31.01
C PRO A 200 -20.20 -15.68 -30.14
N ASP A 201 -20.55 -16.85 -30.67
CA ASP A 201 -20.36 -18.12 -29.96
C ASP A 201 -18.88 -18.38 -29.64
N PRO A 202 -18.56 -19.14 -28.57
CA PRO A 202 -17.21 -19.63 -28.35
C PRO A 202 -16.76 -20.47 -29.56
N ILE A 203 -15.50 -20.31 -29.95
CA ILE A 203 -14.90 -21.08 -31.04
C ILE A 203 -14.76 -22.54 -30.59
N VAL A 204 -14.52 -22.77 -29.30
CA VAL A 204 -14.44 -24.10 -28.70
C VAL A 204 -15.78 -24.52 -28.08
N THR A 205 -16.17 -25.77 -28.29
CA THR A 205 -17.39 -26.36 -27.72
C THR A 205 -17.06 -27.57 -26.84
N ALA A 206 -17.85 -27.77 -25.79
CA ALA A 206 -17.77 -28.94 -24.91
C ALA A 206 -18.14 -30.22 -25.70
N GLY A 207 -17.37 -31.29 -25.50
CA GLY A 207 -17.71 -32.63 -25.98
C GLY A 207 -18.68 -33.36 -25.03
N PRO A 208 -19.09 -34.59 -25.38
CA PRO A 208 -19.81 -35.47 -24.47
C PRO A 208 -19.01 -35.66 -23.18
N ASP A 209 -19.68 -35.49 -22.03
CA ASP A 209 -19.07 -35.59 -20.69
C ASP A 209 -17.91 -34.59 -20.44
N GLU A 210 -17.90 -33.44 -21.13
CA GLU A 210 -16.98 -32.34 -20.86
C GLU A 210 -17.73 -31.10 -20.34
N ALA A 211 -17.00 -30.26 -19.61
CA ALA A 211 -17.35 -28.87 -19.33
C ALA A 211 -16.18 -27.97 -19.76
N ILE A 212 -16.44 -26.68 -20.01
CA ILE A 212 -15.39 -25.71 -20.37
C ILE A 212 -15.43 -24.51 -19.43
N ALA A 213 -14.29 -24.17 -18.85
CA ALA A 213 -14.08 -22.92 -18.12
C ALA A 213 -13.30 -21.95 -18.99
N PHE A 214 -13.77 -20.71 -19.09
CA PHE A 214 -13.17 -19.60 -19.81
C PHE A 214 -12.75 -18.51 -18.82
N TYR A 215 -11.59 -17.90 -19.03
CA TYR A 215 -11.09 -16.75 -18.31
C TYR A 215 -10.57 -15.69 -19.28
N ARG A 216 -11.14 -14.49 -19.23
CA ARG A 216 -10.75 -13.36 -20.07
C ARG A 216 -10.03 -12.29 -19.23
N HIS A 217 -8.79 -11.99 -19.61
CA HIS A 217 -8.02 -10.92 -19.00
C HIS A 217 -8.53 -9.59 -19.54
N LYS A 218 -8.62 -8.54 -18.70
CA LYS A 218 -9.05 -7.18 -19.10
C LYS A 218 -8.32 -6.59 -20.32
N ASN A 219 -7.06 -6.98 -20.53
CA ASN A 219 -6.24 -6.48 -21.63
C ASN A 219 -6.35 -7.32 -22.92
N HIS A 220 -7.23 -8.33 -22.96
CA HIS A 220 -7.38 -9.20 -24.13
C HIS A 220 -7.95 -8.43 -25.33
N VAL A 221 -7.23 -8.47 -26.46
CA VAL A 221 -7.65 -7.85 -27.72
C VAL A 221 -8.01 -8.92 -28.76
N THR A 222 -9.26 -8.94 -29.21
CA THR A 222 -9.74 -9.89 -30.23
C THR A 222 -8.99 -9.69 -31.56
N GLY A 223 -8.51 -10.79 -32.14
CA GLY A 223 -7.71 -10.83 -33.36
C GLY A 223 -6.21 -10.57 -33.15
N ALA A 224 -5.75 -10.39 -31.91
CA ALA A 224 -4.35 -10.18 -31.56
C ALA A 224 -3.71 -11.43 -30.93
N ASP A 225 -2.38 -11.40 -30.75
CA ASP A 225 -1.68 -12.41 -29.96
C ASP A 225 -1.77 -12.07 -28.47
N ASN A 226 -2.60 -12.80 -27.75
CA ASN A 226 -2.85 -12.61 -26.32
C ASN A 226 -2.06 -13.61 -25.43
N SER A 227 -1.11 -14.37 -26.00
CA SER A 227 -0.47 -15.49 -25.30
C SER A 227 0.24 -15.08 -24.00
N ALA A 228 0.86 -13.90 -23.97
CA ALA A 228 1.55 -13.37 -22.79
C ALA A 228 0.60 -13.06 -21.63
N LEU A 229 -0.67 -12.72 -21.91
CA LEU A 229 -1.65 -12.39 -20.86
C LEU A 229 -2.07 -13.62 -20.04
N TYR A 230 -1.84 -14.83 -20.56
CA TYR A 230 -2.32 -16.07 -19.96
C TYR A 230 -1.21 -17.06 -19.64
N GLU A 231 0.06 -16.65 -19.75
CA GLU A 231 1.20 -17.56 -19.61
C GLU A 231 1.28 -18.21 -18.22
N ASN A 232 0.88 -17.46 -17.19
CA ASN A 232 0.86 -17.90 -15.78
C ASN A 232 -0.51 -18.43 -15.34
N MET A 233 -1.49 -18.47 -16.24
CA MET A 233 -2.87 -18.79 -15.87
C MET A 233 -3.10 -20.30 -15.85
N VAL A 234 -3.63 -20.79 -14.73
CA VAL A 234 -3.98 -22.19 -14.51
C VAL A 234 -5.34 -22.33 -13.82
N VAL A 235 -5.95 -23.50 -13.95
CA VAL A 235 -7.20 -23.84 -13.27
C VAL A 235 -6.97 -24.94 -12.25
N HIS A 236 -7.37 -24.70 -10.99
CA HIS A 236 -7.38 -25.69 -9.93
C HIS A 236 -8.80 -26.27 -9.76
N THR A 237 -8.93 -27.60 -9.81
CA THR A 237 -10.20 -28.35 -9.78
C THR A 237 -10.12 -29.56 -8.83
N TRP A 238 -11.18 -29.78 -8.05
CA TRP A 238 -11.27 -30.88 -7.08
C TRP A 238 -12.71 -31.38 -6.87
N ASN A 239 -12.85 -32.56 -6.26
CA ASN A 239 -14.13 -33.13 -5.82
C ASN A 239 -14.19 -33.16 -4.28
N ASN A 240 -15.38 -33.03 -3.72
CA ASN A 240 -15.68 -33.23 -2.29
C ASN A 240 -17.03 -33.95 -2.12
N ASP A 241 -17.44 -34.18 -0.86
CA ASP A 241 -18.66 -34.94 -0.53
C ASP A 241 -19.94 -34.30 -1.07
N ASP A 242 -19.97 -32.96 -1.19
CA ASP A 242 -21.12 -32.20 -1.67
C ASP A 242 -21.13 -32.01 -3.20
N CYS A 243 -19.95 -32.08 -3.83
CA CYS A 243 -19.75 -31.71 -5.22
C CYS A 243 -18.70 -32.60 -5.89
N THR A 244 -19.17 -33.70 -6.51
CA THR A 244 -18.33 -34.66 -7.25
C THR A 244 -18.66 -34.61 -8.74
N ALA A 245 -17.79 -33.95 -9.52
CA ALA A 245 -17.99 -33.75 -10.95
C ALA A 245 -16.86 -34.23 -11.84
N TYR A 246 -15.61 -34.13 -11.39
CA TYR A 246 -14.46 -34.32 -12.27
C TYR A 246 -13.91 -35.74 -12.25
N GLN A 247 -13.47 -36.23 -13.41
CA GLN A 247 -12.65 -37.44 -13.47
C GLN A 247 -11.27 -37.22 -12.85
N LYS A 248 -10.60 -38.31 -12.49
CA LYS A 248 -9.29 -38.26 -11.81
C LYS A 248 -8.22 -37.51 -12.60
N ASP A 249 -8.27 -37.54 -13.94
CA ASP A 249 -7.35 -36.83 -14.83
C ASP A 249 -7.64 -35.32 -14.93
N THR A 250 -8.78 -34.88 -14.42
CA THR A 250 -9.20 -33.48 -14.31
C THR A 250 -9.05 -32.94 -12.88
N LEU A 251 -8.58 -33.74 -11.93
CA LEU A 251 -8.17 -33.25 -10.60
C LEU A 251 -6.76 -32.67 -10.67
N SER A 252 -6.56 -31.51 -10.06
CA SER A 252 -5.28 -30.77 -10.11
C SER A 252 -4.71 -30.54 -8.71
N ASN A 253 -3.42 -30.20 -8.63
CA ASN A 253 -2.81 -29.62 -7.44
C ASN A 253 -2.90 -28.10 -7.47
N TRP A 254 -2.79 -27.46 -6.30
CA TRP A 254 -2.76 -26.01 -6.20
C TRP A 254 -1.67 -25.41 -7.11
N GLY A 255 -1.99 -24.32 -7.82
CA GLY A 255 -1.05 -23.66 -8.73
C GLY A 255 -0.70 -24.42 -10.01
N SER A 256 -1.46 -25.45 -10.39
CA SER A 256 -1.22 -26.23 -11.61
C SER A 256 -2.50 -26.64 -12.32
N ASN A 257 -2.45 -26.79 -13.64
CA ASN A 257 -3.52 -27.42 -14.39
C ASN A 257 -3.51 -28.94 -14.14
N SER A 258 -4.68 -29.57 -14.18
CA SER A 258 -4.77 -31.04 -14.26
C SER A 258 -4.18 -31.58 -15.58
N ASP A 259 -3.84 -32.86 -15.62
CA ASP A 259 -3.28 -33.52 -16.81
C ASP A 259 -4.18 -33.36 -18.04
N TYR A 260 -5.51 -33.43 -17.83
CA TYR A 260 -6.48 -33.26 -18.89
C TYR A 260 -6.61 -31.80 -19.32
N ALA A 261 -6.80 -30.88 -18.36
CA ALA A 261 -6.95 -29.46 -18.66
C ALA A 261 -5.69 -28.88 -19.34
N ASN A 262 -4.49 -29.32 -18.92
CA ASN A 262 -3.24 -28.83 -19.50
C ASN A 262 -3.05 -29.25 -20.96
N LYS A 263 -3.58 -30.41 -21.36
CA LYS A 263 -3.55 -30.89 -22.77
C LYS A 263 -4.69 -30.32 -23.61
N ASN A 264 -5.74 -29.83 -22.97
CA ASN A 264 -6.98 -29.38 -23.61
C ASN A 264 -7.32 -27.95 -23.22
N LYS A 265 -6.33 -27.05 -23.32
CA LYS A 265 -6.48 -25.62 -23.14
C LYS A 265 -6.09 -24.85 -24.41
N GLY A 266 -6.54 -23.62 -24.53
CA GLY A 266 -6.22 -22.74 -25.65
C GLY A 266 -6.74 -21.33 -25.41
N ILE A 267 -6.53 -20.43 -26.37
CA ILE A 267 -7.08 -19.08 -26.31
C ILE A 267 -8.22 -19.00 -27.31
N ASP A 268 -9.41 -18.72 -26.80
CA ASP A 268 -10.58 -18.34 -27.57
C ASP A 268 -10.52 -16.83 -27.80
N ASP A 269 -10.67 -16.40 -29.06
CA ASP A 269 -10.57 -14.99 -29.45
C ASP A 269 -11.73 -14.12 -28.90
N ASN A 270 -12.85 -14.78 -28.58
CA ASN A 270 -14.05 -14.15 -28.02
C ASN A 270 -14.07 -14.23 -26.49
N TYR A 271 -13.47 -15.26 -25.87
CA TYR A 271 -13.67 -15.53 -24.43
C TYR A 271 -12.39 -15.78 -23.63
N GLY A 272 -11.23 -15.57 -24.22
CA GLY A 272 -9.96 -15.68 -23.51
C GLY A 272 -9.48 -17.11 -23.33
N HIS A 273 -8.65 -17.34 -22.32
CA HIS A 273 -8.07 -18.65 -22.09
C HIS A 273 -9.13 -19.63 -21.63
N TYR A 274 -9.18 -20.83 -22.24
CA TYR A 274 -10.13 -21.86 -21.89
C TYR A 274 -9.45 -23.15 -21.43
N TRP A 275 -10.13 -23.91 -20.59
CA TRP A 275 -9.76 -25.26 -20.18
C TRP A 275 -10.94 -26.21 -20.33
N LYS A 276 -10.72 -27.35 -20.98
CA LYS A 276 -11.69 -28.45 -20.97
C LYS A 276 -11.52 -29.31 -19.73
N LEU A 277 -12.64 -29.70 -19.14
CA LEU A 277 -12.73 -30.45 -17.89
C LEU A 277 -13.51 -31.74 -18.16
N HIS A 278 -12.92 -32.91 -17.88
CA HIS A 278 -13.63 -34.20 -17.99
C HIS A 278 -14.54 -34.45 -16.79
N LEU A 279 -15.79 -34.81 -17.08
CA LEU A 279 -16.80 -35.12 -16.09
C LEU A 279 -16.95 -36.64 -15.88
N VAL A 280 -17.31 -37.03 -14.66
CA VAL A 280 -17.72 -38.41 -14.35
C VAL A 280 -19.13 -38.68 -14.88
N GLU A 281 -19.42 -39.94 -15.21
CA GLU A 281 -20.78 -40.37 -15.56
C GLU A 281 -21.71 -40.16 -14.36
N GLY A 282 -22.80 -39.41 -14.55
CA GLY A 282 -23.74 -39.05 -13.47
C GLY A 282 -23.19 -38.00 -12.49
N HIS A 283 -22.30 -37.12 -12.95
CA HIS A 283 -21.75 -36.00 -12.17
C HIS A 283 -22.81 -35.22 -11.38
N SER A 284 -22.40 -34.65 -10.24
CA SER A 284 -23.19 -33.66 -9.50
C SER A 284 -23.55 -32.46 -10.38
N ASN A 285 -24.51 -31.65 -9.94
CA ASN A 285 -24.92 -30.45 -10.68
C ASN A 285 -23.91 -29.30 -10.60
N CYS A 286 -22.82 -29.47 -9.86
CA CYS A 286 -21.80 -28.46 -9.58
C CYS A 286 -20.40 -29.03 -9.83
N GLY A 287 -19.38 -28.19 -10.02
CA GLY A 287 -17.97 -28.60 -9.99
C GLY A 287 -17.07 -27.55 -9.33
N ASN A 288 -16.20 -27.92 -8.40
CA ASN A 288 -15.35 -26.95 -7.70
C ASN A 288 -14.16 -26.48 -8.55
N ILE A 289 -13.83 -25.19 -8.50
CA ILE A 289 -12.86 -24.60 -9.42
C ILE A 289 -12.28 -23.30 -8.88
N ILE A 290 -11.01 -23.04 -9.18
CA ILE A 290 -10.32 -21.78 -8.89
C ILE A 290 -9.48 -21.41 -10.11
N PHE A 291 -9.58 -20.15 -10.56
CA PHE A 291 -8.63 -19.58 -11.50
C PHE A 291 -7.45 -19.03 -10.72
N ASN A 292 -6.23 -19.39 -11.11
CA ASN A 292 -5.03 -18.98 -10.42
C ASN A 292 -4.01 -18.47 -11.42
N ASP A 293 -3.52 -17.27 -11.17
CA ASP A 293 -2.29 -16.77 -11.77
C ASP A 293 -1.13 -17.22 -10.88
N THR A 294 -0.19 -17.99 -11.42
CA THR A 294 0.94 -18.49 -10.62
C THR A 294 1.89 -17.39 -10.14
N ALA A 295 1.79 -16.16 -10.67
CA ALA A 295 2.54 -15.00 -10.20
C ALA A 295 1.74 -14.16 -9.19
N GLU A 296 0.44 -13.98 -9.42
CA GLU A 296 -0.40 -13.01 -8.67
C GLU A 296 -1.43 -13.65 -7.71
N GLY A 297 -1.60 -14.97 -7.75
CA GLY A 297 -2.51 -15.71 -6.86
C GLY A 297 -3.91 -15.97 -7.45
N LYS A 298 -4.91 -16.15 -6.57
CA LYS A 298 -6.31 -16.40 -6.97
C LYS A 298 -6.83 -15.26 -7.84
N LYS A 299 -7.59 -15.62 -8.87
CA LYS A 299 -8.29 -14.69 -9.75
C LYS A 299 -9.80 -14.86 -9.58
N ILE A 300 -10.54 -13.77 -9.82
CA ILE A 300 -12.00 -13.65 -9.70
C ILE A 300 -12.52 -13.61 -8.25
N SER A 301 -12.02 -14.47 -7.36
CA SER A 301 -12.46 -14.54 -5.98
C SER A 301 -11.40 -15.20 -5.09
N ASP A 302 -11.23 -14.68 -3.87
CA ASP A 302 -10.40 -15.30 -2.83
C ASP A 302 -11.07 -16.56 -2.23
N ASN A 303 -12.41 -16.62 -2.28
CA ASN A 303 -13.21 -17.77 -1.92
C ASN A 303 -13.34 -18.76 -3.10
N ASP A 304 -13.51 -20.03 -2.77
CA ASP A 304 -13.61 -21.12 -3.74
C ASP A 304 -14.86 -21.00 -4.62
N LEU A 305 -14.69 -21.14 -5.93
CA LEU A 305 -15.78 -21.00 -6.89
C LEU A 305 -16.40 -22.36 -7.22
N VAL A 306 -17.67 -22.30 -7.59
CA VAL A 306 -18.44 -23.45 -8.02
C VAL A 306 -18.90 -23.22 -9.47
N MET A 307 -18.60 -24.16 -10.34
CA MET A 307 -19.07 -24.18 -11.73
C MET A 307 -20.45 -24.86 -11.80
N PRO A 308 -21.50 -24.17 -12.26
CA PRO A 308 -22.79 -24.79 -12.55
C PRO A 308 -22.69 -25.74 -13.74
N ILE A 309 -23.16 -26.99 -13.60
CA ILE A 309 -23.18 -28.03 -14.66
C ILE A 309 -24.46 -28.89 -14.63
N GLY A 310 -25.52 -28.41 -13.98
CA GLY A 310 -26.78 -29.12 -13.77
C GLY A 310 -27.69 -29.17 -15.01
N PRO A 311 -28.69 -30.07 -15.01
CA PRO A 311 -29.66 -30.21 -16.11
C PRO A 311 -30.70 -29.07 -16.10
N SER A 312 -31.49 -29.00 -17.17
CA SER A 312 -32.71 -28.16 -17.21
C SER A 312 -33.64 -28.51 -16.03
N GLY A 313 -34.27 -27.50 -15.46
CA GLY A 313 -35.12 -27.56 -14.27
C GLY A 313 -34.39 -27.39 -12.93
N ASN A 314 -33.05 -27.23 -12.92
CA ASN A 314 -32.30 -26.94 -11.69
C ASN A 314 -32.08 -25.43 -11.50
N VAL A 315 -32.81 -24.80 -10.59
CA VAL A 315 -32.84 -23.33 -10.40
C VAL A 315 -31.50 -22.66 -10.03
N VAL A 316 -30.56 -23.39 -9.41
CA VAL A 316 -29.25 -22.84 -8.97
C VAL A 316 -28.15 -23.18 -9.95
N PHE A 317 -28.16 -24.40 -10.46
CA PHE A 317 -27.01 -24.98 -11.12
C PHE A 317 -27.23 -25.32 -12.59
N HIS A 318 -28.39 -25.02 -13.21
CA HIS A 318 -28.62 -25.38 -14.61
C HIS A 318 -27.55 -24.76 -15.51
N ASN A 319 -26.91 -25.57 -16.34
CA ASN A 319 -25.98 -25.09 -17.35
C ASN A 319 -25.96 -26.09 -18.50
N LEU A 320 -26.85 -25.85 -19.47
CA LEU A 320 -27.10 -26.79 -20.57
C LEU A 320 -25.89 -26.92 -21.51
N ASP A 321 -25.15 -25.82 -21.67
CA ASP A 321 -23.98 -25.75 -22.55
C ASP A 321 -22.68 -26.15 -21.84
N LYS A 322 -22.72 -26.33 -20.51
CA LYS A 322 -21.59 -26.67 -19.64
C LYS A 322 -20.38 -25.75 -19.82
N ASN A 323 -20.64 -24.50 -20.18
CA ASN A 323 -19.63 -23.45 -20.32
C ASN A 323 -19.70 -22.53 -19.10
N ALA A 324 -18.55 -22.10 -18.59
CA ALA A 324 -18.46 -21.13 -17.51
C ALA A 324 -17.44 -20.05 -17.88
N PHE A 325 -17.75 -18.80 -17.54
CA PHE A 325 -17.02 -17.64 -18.00
C PHE A 325 -16.60 -16.77 -16.81
N ALA A 326 -15.34 -16.37 -16.81
CA ALA A 326 -14.73 -15.48 -15.85
C ALA A 326 -14.03 -14.32 -16.58
N HIS A 327 -14.02 -13.14 -15.96
CA HIS A 327 -13.35 -11.96 -16.49
C HIS A 327 -12.77 -11.13 -15.34
N ASP A 328 -11.64 -10.46 -15.55
CA ASP A 328 -11.03 -9.57 -14.54
C ASP A 328 -11.94 -8.43 -14.07
N ASP A 329 -12.88 -8.02 -14.92
CA ASP A 329 -13.69 -6.82 -14.71
C ASP A 329 -15.08 -7.17 -14.16
N PHE A 330 -15.38 -8.47 -13.97
CA PHE A 330 -16.70 -8.94 -13.56
C PHE A 330 -16.58 -9.92 -12.39
N PRO A 331 -17.35 -9.71 -11.31
CA PRO A 331 -17.37 -10.64 -10.17
C PRO A 331 -18.03 -11.98 -10.55
N ALA A 332 -17.78 -13.01 -9.75
CA ALA A 332 -18.56 -14.24 -9.74
C ALA A 332 -19.98 -13.98 -9.21
N ASN A 333 -20.94 -14.80 -9.62
CA ASN A 333 -22.31 -14.71 -9.13
C ASN A 333 -22.40 -15.21 -7.69
N ALA A 334 -22.94 -14.40 -6.77
CA ALA A 334 -23.30 -14.88 -5.43
C ALA A 334 -24.77 -15.34 -5.41
N LEU A 335 -25.01 -16.57 -4.95
CA LEU A 335 -26.35 -17.11 -4.73
C LEU A 335 -26.37 -17.95 -3.45
N ASP A 336 -27.16 -17.55 -2.47
CA ASP A 336 -27.36 -18.32 -1.22
C ASP A 336 -26.03 -18.73 -0.54
N GLY A 337 -25.07 -17.80 -0.48
CA GLY A 337 -23.74 -18.03 0.08
C GLY A 337 -22.75 -18.80 -0.81
N LEU A 338 -23.15 -19.23 -2.00
CA LEU A 338 -22.27 -19.87 -3.00
C LEU A 338 -21.78 -18.87 -4.04
N LEU A 339 -20.49 -18.94 -4.38
CA LEU A 339 -19.90 -18.18 -5.48
C LEU A 339 -19.86 -19.03 -6.75
N LEU A 340 -20.74 -18.72 -7.68
CA LEU A 340 -20.91 -19.43 -8.94
C LEU A 340 -20.15 -18.72 -10.06
N ILE A 341 -19.39 -19.46 -10.87
CA ILE A 341 -18.85 -18.90 -12.11
C ILE A 341 -20.00 -18.60 -13.08
N ASN A 342 -19.88 -17.50 -13.83
CA ASN A 342 -20.92 -17.04 -14.75
C ASN A 342 -21.19 -18.09 -15.85
N GLN A 343 -22.47 -18.41 -16.09
CA GLN A 343 -22.84 -19.37 -17.14
C GLN A 343 -22.84 -18.74 -18.54
N HIS A 344 -22.80 -17.41 -18.65
CA HIS A 344 -22.58 -16.72 -19.93
C HIS A 344 -21.61 -15.52 -19.80
N PRO A 345 -21.08 -15.01 -20.93
CA PRO A 345 -19.80 -14.30 -20.95
C PRO A 345 -19.80 -12.80 -20.63
N TYR A 346 -20.95 -12.13 -20.58
CA TYR A 346 -21.04 -10.66 -20.37
C TYR A 346 -21.89 -10.30 -19.14
N LEU A 347 -21.78 -11.12 -18.10
CA LEU A 347 -22.87 -11.28 -17.15
C LEU A 347 -22.61 -10.86 -15.71
N GLY A 348 -21.58 -10.03 -15.50
CA GLY A 348 -21.38 -9.26 -14.28
C GLY A 348 -21.52 -7.74 -14.45
N ALA A 349 -22.15 -7.28 -15.53
CA ALA A 349 -22.23 -5.85 -15.88
C ALA A 349 -23.51 -5.12 -15.42
N GLU A 350 -24.42 -5.74 -14.66
CA GLU A 350 -25.56 -5.03 -14.08
C GLU A 350 -25.78 -5.37 -12.60
N ALA A 351 -24.88 -4.84 -11.76
CA ALA A 351 -25.26 -4.47 -10.40
C ALA A 351 -25.74 -3.01 -10.44
N SER A 352 -27.00 -2.83 -10.06
CA SER A 352 -27.70 -1.57 -9.83
C SER A 352 -26.83 -0.41 -9.33
N SER A 353 -27.12 0.81 -9.82
CA SER A 353 -26.60 2.12 -9.37
C SER A 353 -25.16 2.51 -9.77
N GLY A 354 -24.37 1.60 -10.36
CA GLY A 354 -22.99 1.93 -10.76
C GLY A 354 -21.97 1.91 -9.62
N PHE A 355 -22.32 1.35 -8.45
CA PHE A 355 -21.42 1.14 -7.31
C PHE A 355 -21.27 -0.36 -7.01
N LYS A 356 -20.04 -0.84 -6.76
CA LYS A 356 -19.77 -2.20 -6.30
C LYS A 356 -20.50 -2.46 -4.97
N ALA A 357 -21.29 -3.54 -4.90
CA ALA A 357 -21.93 -3.97 -3.65
C ALA A 357 -20.87 -4.54 -2.71
N CYS A 358 -20.52 -3.78 -1.68
CA CYS A 358 -19.55 -4.19 -0.67
C CYS A 358 -20.24 -4.98 0.45
N GLY A 359 -19.61 -6.08 0.88
CA GLY A 359 -20.08 -6.86 2.02
C GLY A 359 -20.08 -6.06 3.33
N TRP A 360 -20.63 -6.64 4.41
CA TRP A 360 -20.76 -5.97 5.70
C TRP A 360 -19.42 -5.46 6.25
N GLY A 361 -19.41 -4.21 6.74
CA GLY A 361 -18.21 -3.56 7.29
C GLY A 361 -17.24 -3.00 6.25
N MET A 362 -17.69 -2.87 5.00
CA MET A 362 -16.94 -2.24 3.91
C MET A 362 -17.84 -1.28 3.12
N ALA A 363 -17.25 -0.20 2.62
CA ALA A 363 -17.89 0.76 1.75
C ALA A 363 -17.15 0.82 0.41
N ALA A 364 -17.87 1.14 -0.66
CA ALA A 364 -17.24 1.41 -1.94
C ALA A 364 -16.33 2.65 -1.82
N ASP A 365 -15.19 2.63 -2.49
CA ASP A 365 -14.33 3.80 -2.64
C ASP A 365 -14.99 4.86 -3.55
N GLU A 366 -14.38 6.04 -3.66
CA GLU A 366 -14.93 7.13 -4.47
C GLU A 366 -15.11 6.77 -5.95
N SER A 367 -14.33 5.81 -6.46
CA SER A 367 -14.46 5.29 -7.82
C SER A 367 -15.60 4.27 -7.99
N GLY A 368 -16.06 3.67 -6.89
CA GLY A 368 -17.04 2.59 -6.90
C GLY A 368 -16.47 1.23 -7.30
N GLU A 369 -15.15 1.10 -7.47
CA GLU A 369 -14.46 -0.10 -7.98
C GLU A 369 -13.88 -0.98 -6.86
N GLN A 370 -13.59 -0.41 -5.69
CA GLN A 370 -12.96 -1.10 -4.56
C GLN A 370 -13.88 -1.07 -3.34
N CYS A 371 -13.81 -2.12 -2.52
CA CYS A 371 -14.48 -2.13 -1.22
C CYS A 371 -13.43 -1.89 -0.17
N LEU A 372 -13.54 -0.81 0.60
CA LEU A 372 -12.62 -0.46 1.65
C LEU A 372 -13.29 -0.70 3.00
N GLY A 373 -12.55 -1.22 3.98
CA GLY A 373 -13.08 -1.32 5.34
C GLY A 373 -13.57 0.03 5.86
N GLU A 374 -14.80 0.06 6.36
CA GLU A 374 -15.44 1.31 6.78
C GLU A 374 -14.69 1.98 7.92
N ALA A 375 -14.79 3.31 8.01
CA ALA A 375 -14.36 4.03 9.19
C ALA A 375 -15.12 3.52 10.42
N LEU A 376 -14.39 3.08 11.44
CA LEU A 376 -14.94 2.47 12.63
C LEU A 376 -14.39 3.16 13.88
N VAL A 377 -15.28 3.55 14.78
CA VAL A 377 -14.92 4.06 16.11
C VAL A 377 -15.10 2.95 17.13
N CYS A 378 -14.00 2.58 17.77
CA CYS A 378 -13.96 1.50 18.72
C CYS A 378 -14.02 2.00 20.17
N PRO A 379 -14.54 1.19 21.12
CA PRO A 379 -14.50 1.50 22.55
C PRO A 379 -13.07 1.73 23.06
N ASP A 380 -12.96 2.34 24.24
CA ASP A 380 -11.68 2.45 24.95
C ASP A 380 -11.01 1.07 25.10
N ASP A 381 -9.67 1.05 25.11
CA ASP A 381 -8.83 -0.17 25.16
C ASP A 381 -8.96 -1.12 23.95
N THR A 382 -9.56 -0.66 22.86
CA THR A 382 -9.63 -1.38 21.58
C THR A 382 -9.17 -0.48 20.41
N VAL A 383 -8.72 -1.10 19.32
CA VAL A 383 -8.23 -0.44 18.11
C VAL A 383 -9.07 -0.86 16.91
N ALA A 384 -9.35 0.08 16.02
CA ALA A 384 -10.00 -0.20 14.75
C ALA A 384 -8.98 -0.76 13.77
N VAL A 385 -9.27 -1.93 13.20
CA VAL A 385 -8.43 -2.60 12.20
C VAL A 385 -9.23 -2.83 10.92
N GLY A 386 -8.54 -2.99 9.79
CA GLY A 386 -9.16 -3.15 8.47
C GLY A 386 -9.71 -1.86 7.85
N VAL A 387 -9.75 -0.75 8.59
CA VAL A 387 -10.19 0.56 8.08
C VAL A 387 -9.35 0.97 6.87
N GLY A 388 -10.02 1.28 5.75
CA GLY A 388 -9.38 1.68 4.50
C GLY A 388 -8.67 0.55 3.75
N GLN A 389 -8.66 -0.68 4.26
CA GLN A 389 -8.01 -1.81 3.58
C GLN A 389 -8.93 -2.40 2.51
N ILE A 390 -8.34 -2.73 1.36
CA ILE A 390 -9.06 -3.24 0.19
C ILE A 390 -9.58 -4.66 0.45
N ASP A 391 -10.89 -4.81 0.33
CA ASP A 391 -11.68 -6.01 0.56
C ASP A 391 -11.44 -6.65 1.94
N ILE A 392 -11.20 -5.81 2.96
CA ILE A 392 -11.09 -6.23 4.36
C ILE A 392 -12.08 -5.43 5.18
N ALA A 393 -13.04 -6.12 5.81
CA ALA A 393 -14.03 -5.49 6.65
C ALA A 393 -13.41 -4.93 7.93
N SER A 394 -13.86 -3.73 8.32
CA SER A 394 -13.39 -3.10 9.55
C SER A 394 -14.02 -3.75 10.78
N LYS A 395 -13.21 -3.89 11.83
CA LYS A 395 -13.64 -4.39 13.14
C LYS A 395 -12.80 -3.81 14.26
N CYS A 396 -13.30 -3.87 15.49
CA CYS A 396 -12.54 -3.54 16.68
C CYS A 396 -11.80 -4.79 17.16
N VAL A 397 -10.58 -4.59 17.68
CA VAL A 397 -9.77 -5.62 18.34
C VAL A 397 -9.22 -5.03 19.63
N VAL A 398 -9.12 -5.84 20.69
CA VAL A 398 -8.51 -5.40 21.96
C VAL A 398 -7.07 -4.94 21.71
N VAL A 399 -6.64 -3.85 22.34
CA VAL A 399 -5.28 -3.36 22.19
C VAL A 399 -4.30 -4.40 22.72
N PHE A 400 -3.27 -4.70 21.91
CA PHE A 400 -2.20 -5.63 22.27
C PHE A 400 -1.49 -5.21 23.56
N ASN A 401 -1.30 -6.15 24.49
CA ASN A 401 -0.51 -5.93 25.70
C ASN A 401 0.86 -6.63 25.60
N PRO A 402 1.94 -5.89 25.28
CA PRO A 402 3.26 -6.50 25.12
C PRO A 402 3.88 -7.00 26.43
N GLU A 403 3.47 -6.50 27.60
CA GLU A 403 4.10 -6.91 28.87
C GLU A 403 3.65 -8.30 29.34
N GLU A 404 2.52 -8.80 28.82
CA GLU A 404 1.90 -10.04 29.26
C GLU A 404 1.81 -11.10 28.16
N THR A 405 2.29 -10.79 26.94
CA THR A 405 2.13 -11.65 25.78
C THR A 405 3.46 -12.14 25.24
N ASP A 406 3.61 -13.46 25.16
CA ASP A 406 4.70 -14.10 24.43
C ASP A 406 4.38 -14.12 22.93
N LEU A 407 5.33 -13.69 22.09
CA LEU A 407 5.21 -13.72 20.64
C LEU A 407 6.15 -14.76 20.01
N TYR A 408 5.76 -15.26 18.85
CA TYR A 408 6.52 -16.21 18.03
C TYR A 408 6.48 -15.81 16.56
N ILE A 409 7.55 -16.10 15.82
CA ILE A 409 7.46 -16.15 14.36
C ILE A 409 6.83 -17.49 13.96
N LYS A 410 5.77 -17.47 13.15
CA LYS A 410 5.02 -18.67 12.74
C LYS A 410 4.84 -18.63 11.24
N GLY A 411 5.36 -19.61 10.51
CA GLY A 411 5.33 -19.60 9.04
C GLY A 411 5.64 -20.95 8.41
N GLY A 412 5.83 -20.95 7.09
CA GLY A 412 6.13 -22.15 6.32
C GLY A 412 7.35 -22.93 6.83
N PHE A 413 8.39 -22.21 7.28
CA PHE A 413 9.64 -22.79 7.80
C PHE A 413 9.50 -23.52 9.15
N ASN A 414 8.38 -23.35 9.87
CA ASN A 414 8.13 -24.04 11.14
C ASN A 414 6.73 -24.64 11.24
N ASP A 415 6.11 -24.97 10.09
CA ASP A 415 4.75 -25.49 9.97
C ASP A 415 3.68 -24.65 10.70
N TRP A 416 3.86 -23.33 10.79
CA TRP A 416 2.98 -22.41 11.52
C TRP A 416 2.84 -22.72 13.02
N LYS A 417 3.84 -23.39 13.61
CA LYS A 417 3.89 -23.74 15.04
C LYS A 417 4.62 -22.65 15.83
N ALA A 418 4.56 -22.76 17.16
CA ALA A 418 5.27 -21.90 18.10
C ALA A 418 6.37 -22.68 18.84
N PRO A 419 7.41 -23.19 18.16
CA PRO A 419 8.52 -23.86 18.83
C PRO A 419 9.38 -22.84 19.61
N GLU A 420 10.16 -23.32 20.57
CA GLU A 420 10.92 -22.46 21.49
C GLU A 420 11.99 -21.60 20.79
N ASP A 421 12.60 -22.13 19.73
CA ASP A 421 13.57 -21.42 18.88
C ASP A 421 12.94 -20.32 18.01
N ALA A 422 11.61 -20.31 17.87
CA ALA A 422 10.87 -19.25 17.19
C ALA A 422 10.25 -18.22 18.15
N LYS A 423 10.50 -18.35 19.46
CA LYS A 423 9.97 -17.44 20.48
C LYS A 423 10.78 -16.15 20.52
N PHE A 424 10.10 -15.02 20.48
CA PHE A 424 10.74 -13.72 20.72
C PHE A 424 11.13 -13.55 22.19
N GLU A 425 12.30 -12.97 22.43
CA GLU A 425 12.67 -12.42 23.74
C GLU A 425 12.05 -11.02 23.89
N TYR A 426 11.31 -10.81 24.99
CA TYR A 426 10.80 -9.48 25.36
C TYR A 426 11.85 -8.70 26.16
N THR A 427 12.30 -7.56 25.64
CA THR A 427 13.34 -6.72 26.28
C THR A 427 12.78 -5.54 27.08
N GLY A 428 11.46 -5.39 27.14
CA GLY A 428 10.77 -4.27 27.81
C GLY A 428 10.38 -3.13 26.86
N ASN A 429 9.49 -2.24 27.33
CA ASN A 429 8.97 -1.08 26.57
C ASN A 429 8.39 -1.46 25.20
N GLY A 430 7.68 -2.59 25.11
CA GLY A 430 7.09 -3.05 23.85
C GLY A 430 8.10 -3.63 22.85
N GLN A 431 9.37 -3.80 23.20
CA GLN A 431 10.39 -4.33 22.30
C GLN A 431 10.51 -5.85 22.42
N TYR A 432 10.52 -6.51 21.27
CA TYR A 432 10.77 -7.94 21.13
C TYR A 432 11.86 -8.18 20.09
N ARG A 433 12.67 -9.21 20.30
CA ARG A 433 13.75 -9.58 19.37
C ARG A 433 13.90 -11.08 19.25
N LEU A 434 14.36 -11.53 18.09
CA LEU A 434 14.70 -12.92 17.82
C LEU A 434 15.78 -12.97 16.74
N ASN A 435 16.86 -13.71 16.97
CA ASN A 435 17.75 -14.16 15.90
C ASN A 435 17.41 -15.62 15.61
N TYR A 436 16.85 -15.87 14.43
CA TYR A 436 16.39 -17.19 14.00
C TYR A 436 17.36 -17.78 12.98
N LEU A 437 17.93 -18.95 13.29
CA LEU A 437 18.77 -19.72 12.36
C LEU A 437 17.86 -20.56 11.46
N TYR A 438 17.98 -20.38 10.14
CA TYR A 438 17.25 -21.20 9.18
C TYR A 438 18.14 -22.35 8.68
N ASP A 439 18.07 -23.50 9.37
CA ASP A 439 18.88 -24.69 9.13
C ASP A 439 18.03 -25.87 8.61
N THR A 440 17.11 -25.59 7.68
CA THR A 440 16.25 -26.65 7.11
C THR A 440 16.86 -27.17 5.82
N ASP A 441 17.24 -28.45 5.81
CA ASP A 441 17.72 -29.19 4.63
C ASP A 441 16.82 -28.92 3.41
N CYS A 442 17.35 -28.23 2.39
CA CYS A 442 16.70 -28.07 1.10
C CYS A 442 17.48 -28.83 0.00
N GLU A 443 16.78 -29.61 -0.82
CA GLU A 443 17.42 -30.36 -1.90
C GLU A 443 17.61 -29.47 -3.15
N GLY A 444 18.80 -28.90 -3.34
CA GLY A 444 19.18 -28.14 -4.55
C GLY A 444 20.44 -27.28 -4.38
N ASP A 445 21.03 -26.80 -5.48
CA ASP A 445 22.25 -25.97 -5.48
C ASP A 445 21.98 -24.47 -5.15
N ASP A 446 20.73 -24.07 -4.89
CA ASP A 446 20.35 -22.69 -4.54
C ASP A 446 19.18 -22.73 -3.54
N CYS A 447 19.51 -22.66 -2.26
CA CYS A 447 18.64 -22.97 -1.14
C CYS A 447 17.93 -21.73 -0.57
N THR A 448 17.55 -20.82 -1.47
CA THR A 448 16.86 -19.58 -1.13
C THR A 448 15.37 -19.76 -1.39
N VAL A 449 14.55 -19.67 -0.34
CA VAL A 449 13.09 -19.92 -0.41
C VAL A 449 12.33 -18.76 0.21
N ILE A 450 11.27 -18.31 -0.48
CA ILE A 450 10.32 -17.34 0.06
C ILE A 450 9.32 -18.07 0.94
N HIS A 451 9.30 -17.72 2.22
CA HIS A 451 8.36 -18.25 3.19
C HIS A 451 7.29 -17.24 3.55
N GLN A 452 6.06 -17.73 3.66
CA GLN A 452 4.96 -16.98 4.27
C GLN A 452 5.00 -17.16 5.79
N PHE A 453 4.79 -16.09 6.54
CA PHE A 453 4.78 -16.12 8.00
C PHE A 453 3.89 -15.03 8.61
N LYS A 454 3.68 -15.12 9.92
CA LYS A 454 3.06 -14.13 10.80
C LYS A 454 3.82 -14.05 12.12
N VAL A 455 3.59 -12.97 12.86
CA VAL A 455 4.01 -12.86 14.26
C VAL A 455 2.76 -13.08 15.11
N ALA A 456 2.76 -14.11 15.95
CA ALA A 456 1.62 -14.37 16.82
C ALA A 456 2.00 -15.03 18.14
N ASP A 457 1.11 -14.94 19.11
CA ASP A 457 1.19 -15.77 20.31
C ASP A 457 0.96 -17.26 19.99
N GLU A 458 1.17 -18.13 20.98
CA GLU A 458 0.98 -19.57 20.80
C GLU A 458 -0.45 -19.90 20.34
N SER A 459 -1.44 -19.20 20.90
CA SER A 459 -2.86 -19.50 20.75
C SER A 459 -3.56 -18.85 19.56
N TRP A 460 -2.87 -18.02 18.78
CA TRP A 460 -3.48 -17.16 17.75
C TRP A 460 -4.59 -16.28 18.32
N SER A 461 -4.35 -15.72 19.51
CA SER A 461 -5.27 -14.77 20.11
C SER A 461 -5.39 -13.54 19.23
N GLU A 462 -6.61 -13.01 19.17
CA GLU A 462 -6.93 -11.89 18.30
C GLU A 462 -6.04 -10.66 18.49
N PRO A 463 -5.75 -10.17 19.72
CA PRO A 463 -4.92 -8.99 19.93
C PRO A 463 -3.42 -9.23 19.71
N ALA A 464 -2.99 -10.48 19.48
CA ALA A 464 -1.58 -10.82 19.29
C ALA A 464 -1.29 -11.45 17.93
N SER A 465 -2.26 -11.51 17.01
CA SER A 465 -2.08 -12.13 15.69
C SER A 465 -1.79 -11.08 14.62
N PHE A 466 -0.50 -10.81 14.38
CA PHE A 466 -0.04 -9.76 13.48
C PHE A 466 0.26 -10.28 12.07
N GLY A 467 -0.04 -9.43 11.09
CA GLY A 467 0.28 -9.62 9.68
C GLY A 467 0.54 -8.29 8.98
N SER A 468 0.84 -8.33 7.68
CA SER A 468 0.97 -7.12 6.87
C SER A 468 -0.39 -6.47 6.60
N ILE A 469 -0.39 -5.17 6.36
CA ILE A 469 -1.56 -4.41 5.90
C ILE A 469 -1.80 -4.74 4.42
N LYS A 470 -3.04 -5.12 4.05
CA LYS A 470 -3.36 -5.41 2.64
C LYS A 470 -3.19 -4.14 1.79
N GLY A 471 -2.42 -4.24 0.71
CA GLY A 471 -2.04 -3.10 -0.12
C GLY A 471 -0.96 -2.19 0.46
N GLY A 472 -0.45 -2.50 1.67
CA GLY A 472 0.64 -1.78 2.31
C GLY A 472 2.04 -2.31 1.95
N GLU A 473 3.05 -1.81 2.66
CA GLU A 473 4.44 -2.24 2.50
C GLU A 473 4.61 -3.75 2.74
N GLN A 474 5.44 -4.38 1.91
CA GLN A 474 5.74 -5.80 2.02
C GLN A 474 7.03 -6.01 2.81
N SER A 475 7.00 -6.98 3.73
CA SER A 475 8.14 -7.42 4.51
C SER A 475 9.28 -7.94 3.62
N GLY A 476 10.50 -7.92 4.15
CA GLY A 476 11.68 -8.45 3.50
C GLY A 476 12.94 -8.10 4.29
N VAL A 477 14.05 -8.73 3.94
CA VAL A 477 15.34 -8.44 4.56
C VAL A 477 15.74 -6.98 4.30
N GLY A 478 16.20 -6.30 5.35
CA GLY A 478 16.58 -4.88 5.34
C GLY A 478 15.40 -3.92 5.35
N LYS A 479 14.18 -4.39 5.61
CA LYS A 479 12.97 -3.56 5.65
C LYS A 479 12.37 -3.50 7.05
N THR A 480 11.73 -2.36 7.32
CA THR A 480 10.80 -2.16 8.43
C THR A 480 9.42 -1.95 7.84
N ILE A 481 8.40 -2.62 8.39
CA ILE A 481 7.01 -2.43 7.98
C ILE A 481 6.11 -2.23 9.21
N THR A 482 5.03 -1.49 9.04
CA THR A 482 3.94 -1.46 10.03
C THR A 482 3.01 -2.67 9.82
N MET A 483 2.75 -3.39 10.90
CA MET A 483 1.85 -4.54 10.94
C MET A 483 0.44 -4.13 11.36
N THR A 484 -0.53 -4.98 11.04
CA THR A 484 -1.90 -4.89 11.56
C THR A 484 -2.29 -6.18 12.26
N VAL A 485 -3.14 -6.05 13.27
CA VAL A 485 -3.57 -7.14 14.14
C VAL A 485 -4.96 -7.62 13.76
N GLY A 486 -5.26 -8.88 14.08
CA GLY A 486 -6.60 -9.44 14.00
C GLY A 486 -6.75 -10.53 12.95
N SER A 487 -7.45 -11.60 13.34
CA SER A 487 -7.77 -12.71 12.44
C SER A 487 -8.60 -12.22 11.25
N GLY A 488 -8.23 -12.63 10.04
CA GLY A 488 -8.85 -12.19 8.79
C GLY A 488 -8.51 -10.76 8.34
N VAL A 489 -7.69 -10.02 9.10
CA VAL A 489 -7.29 -8.64 8.77
C VAL A 489 -5.81 -8.58 8.38
N GLY A 490 -4.92 -8.99 9.28
CA GLY A 490 -3.49 -9.07 8.98
C GLY A 490 -3.21 -10.13 7.93
N GLN A 491 -2.56 -9.75 6.84
CA GLN A 491 -2.19 -10.66 5.75
C GLN A 491 -0.90 -11.42 6.10
N ASN A 492 -0.63 -12.51 5.37
CA ASN A 492 0.64 -13.20 5.53
C ASN A 492 1.77 -12.29 5.05
N MET A 493 2.85 -12.27 5.82
CA MET A 493 4.11 -11.61 5.48
C MET A 493 5.01 -12.59 4.73
N SER A 494 5.92 -12.06 3.92
CA SER A 494 6.88 -12.85 3.15
C SER A 494 8.31 -12.52 3.55
N VAL A 495 9.16 -13.53 3.65
CA VAL A 495 10.61 -13.35 3.84
C VAL A 495 11.35 -14.37 2.99
N GLU A 496 12.36 -13.90 2.26
CA GLU A 496 13.28 -14.75 1.52
C GLU A 496 14.38 -15.21 2.47
N MET A 497 14.56 -16.53 2.59
CA MET A 497 15.52 -17.12 3.53
C MET A 497 16.37 -18.16 2.82
N ALA A 498 17.68 -18.04 3.00
CA ALA A 498 18.71 -19.01 2.62
C ALA A 498 19.11 -19.89 3.80
N GLU A 499 19.36 -21.17 3.51
CA GLU A 499 19.85 -22.18 4.46
C GLU A 499 21.17 -21.76 5.13
N GLU A 500 21.37 -22.16 6.39
CA GLU A 500 22.51 -21.84 7.27
C GLU A 500 22.68 -20.33 7.58
N GLU A 501 21.73 -19.48 7.19
CA GLU A 501 21.74 -18.05 7.49
C GLU A 501 20.88 -17.69 8.72
N ILE A 502 21.20 -16.56 9.34
CA ILE A 502 20.52 -16.09 10.55
C ILE A 502 19.75 -14.80 10.25
N TYR A 503 18.47 -14.81 10.62
CA TYR A 503 17.55 -13.71 10.40
C TYR A 503 17.14 -13.10 11.74
N GLN A 504 17.42 -11.81 11.89
CA GLN A 504 17.00 -11.02 13.04
C GLN A 504 15.63 -10.42 12.78
N PHE A 505 14.65 -10.77 13.60
CA PHE A 505 13.33 -10.18 13.66
C PHE A 505 13.25 -9.27 14.88
N LEU A 506 12.96 -7.99 14.66
CA LEU A 506 12.75 -7.01 15.73
C LEU A 506 11.32 -6.50 15.64
N VAL A 507 10.53 -6.69 16.70
CA VAL A 507 9.16 -6.18 16.78
C VAL A 507 9.13 -5.02 17.77
N ASN A 508 8.70 -3.86 17.27
CA ASN A 508 8.51 -2.64 18.04
C ASN A 508 7.01 -2.43 18.28
N ALA A 509 6.54 -2.78 19.48
CA ALA A 509 5.19 -2.56 19.95
C ALA A 509 5.13 -1.49 21.05
N ALA A 510 6.05 -0.52 21.04
CA ALA A 510 6.01 0.62 21.96
C ALA A 510 4.73 1.45 21.77
N ASP A 511 4.24 1.54 20.53
CA ASP A 511 2.87 1.89 20.20
C ASP A 511 2.10 0.62 19.79
N PRO A 512 1.23 0.06 20.65
CA PRO A 512 0.51 -1.18 20.35
C PRO A 512 -0.57 -1.01 19.26
N THR A 513 -0.84 0.23 18.81
CA THR A 513 -1.75 0.51 17.69
C THR A 513 -1.03 0.63 16.35
N ALA A 514 0.31 0.73 16.38
CA ALA A 514 1.18 0.87 15.21
C ALA A 514 2.44 0.01 15.39
N VAL A 515 2.24 -1.31 15.55
CA VAL A 515 3.34 -2.25 15.78
C VAL A 515 4.19 -2.40 14.51
N GLU A 516 5.50 -2.30 14.64
CA GLU A 516 6.43 -2.42 13.50
C GLU A 516 7.24 -3.73 13.57
N LEU A 517 7.62 -4.25 12.40
CA LEU A 517 8.54 -5.38 12.25
C LEU A 517 9.73 -4.95 11.39
N THR A 518 10.94 -5.14 11.90
CA THR A 518 12.19 -5.04 11.13
C THR A 518 12.80 -6.42 10.95
N ILE A 519 13.25 -6.73 9.73
CA ILE A 519 13.92 -8.01 9.42
C ILE A 519 15.31 -7.71 8.87
N ASN A 520 16.35 -8.29 9.48
CA ASN A 520 17.73 -8.20 9.01
C ASN A 520 18.31 -9.60 8.80
N GLN A 521 19.25 -9.74 7.88
CA GLN A 521 20.17 -10.89 7.86
C GLN A 521 21.40 -10.50 8.66
N VAL A 522 21.79 -11.33 9.64
CA VAL A 522 22.85 -11.04 10.60
C VAL A 522 23.90 -12.16 10.62
N PRO A 523 25.18 -11.86 10.88
CA PRO A 523 26.25 -12.87 10.80
C PRO A 523 26.30 -13.83 11.98
N VAL A 524 25.63 -13.52 13.10
CA VAL A 524 25.68 -14.33 14.33
C VAL A 524 24.32 -14.42 15.00
N ALA A 525 24.02 -15.57 15.60
CA ALA A 525 22.78 -15.83 16.34
C ALA A 525 22.88 -15.30 17.78
N ALA A 526 23.32 -14.06 17.92
CA ALA A 526 23.56 -13.38 19.18
C ALA A 526 23.21 -11.89 19.08
N PHE A 527 22.98 -11.24 20.21
CA PHE A 527 22.85 -9.79 20.35
C PHE A 527 24.09 -9.26 21.07
N PRO A 528 25.20 -8.96 20.35
CA PRO A 528 26.44 -8.53 20.96
C PRO A 528 26.22 -7.35 21.90
N ALA A 529 26.74 -7.43 23.12
CA ALA A 529 26.63 -6.36 24.11
C ALA A 529 28.00 -6.00 24.70
N ILE A 530 28.20 -4.71 24.95
CA ILE A 530 29.35 -4.19 25.70
C ILE A 530 28.99 -4.18 27.18
N THR A 531 29.81 -4.83 28.00
CA THR A 531 29.75 -4.68 29.46
C THR A 531 30.92 -3.82 29.92
N MET A 532 30.60 -2.63 30.46
CA MET A 532 31.58 -1.64 30.94
C MET A 532 31.14 -1.09 32.29
N ALA A 533 32.04 -1.06 33.27
CA ALA A 533 31.73 -0.62 34.64
C ALA A 533 30.53 -1.35 35.31
N GLY A 534 30.21 -2.57 34.88
CA GLY A 534 29.07 -3.35 35.37
C GLY A 534 27.73 -3.01 34.72
N GLU A 535 27.71 -2.08 33.76
CA GLU A 535 26.57 -1.79 32.90
C GLU A 535 26.74 -2.55 31.57
N THR A 536 25.72 -3.31 31.18
CA THR A 536 25.66 -4.00 29.89
C THR A 536 24.79 -3.21 28.94
N THR A 537 25.25 -2.98 27.72
CA THR A 537 24.47 -2.30 26.69
C THR A 537 24.72 -2.97 25.34
N GLU A 538 23.65 -3.32 24.67
CA GLU A 538 23.64 -3.98 23.37
C GLU A 538 24.14 -3.08 22.25
N LEU A 539 24.85 -3.66 21.29
CA LEU A 539 25.18 -3.02 20.03
C LEU A 539 24.06 -3.27 19.02
N THR A 540 23.62 -2.21 18.34
CA THR A 540 22.58 -2.29 17.32
C THR A 540 23.19 -2.69 15.99
N TYR A 541 22.56 -3.64 15.30
CA TYR A 541 22.96 -4.00 13.94
C TYR A 541 22.68 -2.84 12.98
N SER A 542 23.69 -2.46 12.20
CA SER A 542 23.65 -1.32 11.26
C SER A 542 23.77 -1.73 9.78
N GLY A 543 23.81 -3.03 9.50
CA GLY A 543 24.02 -3.58 8.15
C GLY A 543 25.45 -4.07 7.91
N GLU A 544 25.64 -4.88 6.86
CA GLU A 544 26.94 -5.38 6.40
C GLU A 544 27.81 -6.06 7.48
N GLY A 545 27.18 -6.70 8.47
CA GLY A 545 27.90 -7.32 9.59
C GLY A 545 28.37 -6.35 10.69
N LEU A 546 28.04 -5.06 10.59
CA LEU A 546 28.45 -4.03 11.55
C LEU A 546 27.43 -3.87 12.69
N TYR A 547 27.93 -3.88 13.91
CA TYR A 547 27.17 -3.61 15.13
C TYR A 547 27.75 -2.37 15.81
N VAL A 548 26.90 -1.40 16.13
CA VAL A 548 27.31 -0.09 16.61
C VAL A 548 26.63 0.26 17.92
N ILE A 549 27.39 0.84 18.84
CA ILE A 549 26.85 1.54 20.00
C ILE A 549 27.58 2.85 20.23
N ARG A 550 26.83 3.89 20.59
CA ARG A 550 27.37 5.18 21.01
C ARG A 550 27.42 5.29 22.54
N LYS A 551 28.56 5.71 23.07
CA LYS A 551 28.73 6.00 24.51
C LYS A 551 29.45 7.33 24.72
N ALA A 552 28.97 8.13 25.67
CA ALA A 552 29.68 9.29 26.18
C ALA A 552 30.78 8.81 27.15
N LEU A 553 32.03 9.18 26.87
CA LEU A 553 33.20 8.79 27.65
C LEU A 553 34.01 10.01 28.08
N MET A 554 34.69 9.90 29.22
CA MET A 554 35.69 10.89 29.68
C MET A 554 37.09 10.49 29.21
N ALA A 555 38.08 11.38 29.30
CA ALA A 555 39.47 11.08 28.94
C ALA A 555 40.18 10.23 30.03
N GLU A 556 39.70 9.01 30.26
CA GLU A 556 40.23 8.04 31.22
C GLU A 556 40.20 6.62 30.64
N GLU A 557 40.92 5.69 31.26
CA GLU A 557 40.98 4.30 30.78
C GLU A 557 39.69 3.55 31.15
N TYR A 558 39.06 2.94 30.15
CA TYR A 558 37.91 2.05 30.31
C TYR A 558 38.30 0.62 29.97
N SER A 559 37.86 -0.33 30.80
CA SER A 559 37.92 -1.76 30.49
C SER A 559 36.52 -2.31 30.28
N PHE A 560 36.35 -3.12 29.24
CA PHE A 560 35.06 -3.68 28.85
C PHE A 560 35.21 -5.05 28.18
N THR A 561 34.11 -5.78 28.09
CA THR A 561 34.00 -7.06 27.35
C THR A 561 32.87 -6.97 26.34
N ILE A 562 32.96 -7.78 25.27
CA ILE A 562 31.90 -7.91 24.26
C ILE A 562 31.37 -9.34 24.29
N ALA A 563 30.12 -9.52 24.68
CA ALA A 563 29.52 -10.84 24.83
C ALA A 563 27.99 -10.79 24.73
N ASP A 564 27.42 -11.96 24.47
CA ASP A 564 26.04 -12.33 24.73
C ASP A 564 26.09 -13.71 25.41
N GLU A 565 26.02 -13.69 26.74
CA GLU A 565 26.15 -14.91 27.55
C GLU A 565 25.01 -15.90 27.30
N ALA A 566 23.82 -15.42 26.96
CA ALA A 566 22.65 -16.26 26.71
C ALA A 566 22.80 -17.04 25.40
N ALA A 567 23.37 -16.41 24.37
CA ALA A 567 23.70 -17.03 23.09
C ALA A 567 25.05 -17.78 23.10
N GLY A 568 25.83 -17.71 24.19
CA GLY A 568 27.17 -18.29 24.25
C GLY A 568 28.19 -17.59 23.35
N PHE A 569 27.93 -16.34 22.97
CA PHE A 569 28.79 -15.53 22.12
C PHE A 569 29.72 -14.66 22.97
N ALA A 570 31.02 -14.62 22.63
CA ALA A 570 31.96 -13.68 23.21
C ALA A 570 33.16 -13.46 22.28
N VAL A 571 33.55 -12.21 22.09
CA VAL A 571 34.73 -11.82 21.31
C VAL A 571 35.61 -10.90 22.13
N GLY A 572 36.92 -10.96 21.92
CA GLY A 572 37.86 -10.19 22.74
C GLY A 572 39.31 -10.27 22.27
N ALA A 573 40.20 -9.78 23.13
CA ALA A 573 41.62 -9.58 22.84
C ALA A 573 42.36 -10.84 22.39
N ILE A 574 43.31 -10.69 21.44
CA ILE A 574 44.21 -11.77 21.02
C ILE A 574 45.41 -11.83 21.96
N GLY A 575 45.36 -12.72 22.96
CA GLY A 575 46.43 -12.87 23.94
C GLY A 575 46.59 -11.61 24.81
N ASN A 576 47.65 -10.83 24.58
CA ASN A 576 47.89 -9.57 25.30
C ASN A 576 47.56 -8.33 24.45
N ASP A 577 47.05 -8.50 23.23
CA ASP A 577 46.68 -7.39 22.35
C ASP A 577 45.26 -6.91 22.71
N ASN A 578 45.17 -6.18 23.82
CA ASN A 578 43.91 -5.78 24.43
C ASN A 578 43.69 -4.28 24.49
N VAL A 579 44.58 -3.48 23.89
CA VAL A 579 44.50 -2.01 23.92
C VAL A 579 44.04 -1.51 22.56
N ILE A 580 42.84 -0.93 22.51
CA ILE A 580 42.29 -0.33 21.30
C ILE A 580 42.95 1.03 21.10
N THR A 581 43.49 1.22 19.90
CA THR A 581 43.94 2.54 19.44
C THR A 581 42.76 3.24 18.76
N GLN A 582 42.50 4.49 19.14
CA GLN A 582 41.37 5.26 18.60
C GLN A 582 41.39 5.28 17.06
N SER A 583 40.24 5.04 16.44
CA SER A 583 40.04 5.01 14.98
C SER A 583 40.93 4.01 14.22
N VAL A 584 41.40 2.97 14.91
CA VAL A 584 42.15 1.86 14.32
C VAL A 584 41.45 0.56 14.71
N PRO A 585 40.99 -0.24 13.74
CA PRO A 585 40.41 -1.55 14.02
C PRO A 585 41.42 -2.46 14.73
N LEU A 586 40.99 -3.08 15.83
CA LEU A 586 41.72 -4.10 16.55
C LEU A 586 41.11 -5.48 16.23
N ALA A 587 41.96 -6.44 15.84
CA ALA A 587 41.51 -7.81 15.59
C ALA A 587 41.13 -8.52 16.89
N LEU A 588 40.07 -9.31 16.84
CA LEU A 588 39.51 -10.05 17.97
C LEU A 588 39.53 -11.56 17.72
N VAL A 589 39.35 -12.34 18.80
CA VAL A 589 39.11 -13.79 18.78
C VAL A 589 37.91 -14.16 19.64
N ALA A 590 37.30 -15.31 19.36
CA ALA A 590 36.18 -15.87 20.12
C ALA A 590 36.59 -16.44 21.50
N ASP A 591 37.17 -15.59 22.37
CA ASP A 591 37.63 -15.95 23.72
C ASP A 591 37.11 -14.98 24.81
N GLY A 592 36.38 -13.93 24.43
CA GLY A 592 35.79 -12.96 25.37
C GLY A 592 36.79 -12.16 26.22
N GLY A 593 38.07 -12.13 25.84
CA GLY A 593 39.11 -11.40 26.55
C GLY A 593 38.83 -9.91 26.67
N ALA A 594 38.98 -9.35 27.88
CA ALA A 594 38.68 -7.95 28.14
C ALA A 594 39.55 -6.99 27.32
N LEU A 595 38.93 -5.93 26.83
CA LEU A 595 39.51 -4.86 26.04
C LEU A 595 39.72 -3.61 26.92
N SER A 596 40.64 -2.75 26.50
CA SER A 596 40.95 -1.47 27.12
C SER A 596 40.93 -0.37 26.06
N PHE A 597 40.30 0.75 26.37
CA PHE A 597 40.29 1.94 25.52
C PHE A 597 40.49 3.18 26.38
N THR A 598 41.32 4.12 25.91
CA THR A 598 41.49 5.44 26.53
C THR A 598 41.13 6.51 25.51
N PRO A 599 39.97 7.18 25.66
CA PRO A 599 39.58 8.30 24.82
C PRO A 599 40.60 9.45 24.88
N ALA A 600 40.88 10.07 23.73
CA ALA A 600 41.76 11.25 23.70
C ALA A 600 41.15 12.48 24.40
N SER A 601 39.82 12.56 24.49
CA SER A 601 39.07 13.66 25.10
C SER A 601 37.70 13.19 25.60
N ALA A 602 37.06 13.98 26.46
CA ALA A 602 35.67 13.73 26.82
C ALA A 602 34.74 14.04 25.63
N ALA A 603 34.05 13.02 25.10
CA ALA A 603 33.17 13.11 23.94
C ALA A 603 32.28 11.87 23.82
N GLU A 604 31.40 11.84 22.82
CA GLU A 604 30.72 10.61 22.39
C GLU A 604 31.63 9.80 21.45
N TYR A 605 31.63 8.49 21.63
CA TYR A 605 32.40 7.54 20.85
C TYR A 605 31.48 6.43 20.34
N ASP A 606 31.67 6.07 19.07
CA ASP A 606 31.04 4.92 18.44
C ASP A 606 31.99 3.72 18.58
N PHE A 607 31.48 2.64 19.19
CA PHE A 607 32.09 1.32 19.21
C PHE A 607 31.50 0.55 18.05
N VAL A 608 32.34 0.18 17.08
CA VAL A 608 31.94 -0.50 15.84
C VAL A 608 32.55 -1.89 15.86
N LEU A 609 31.73 -2.88 16.18
CA LEU A 609 32.08 -4.29 16.07
C LEU A 609 31.76 -4.77 14.65
N ASP A 610 32.78 -5.19 13.93
CA ASP A 610 32.66 -5.76 12.59
C ASP A 610 32.68 -7.29 12.66
N LEU A 611 31.55 -7.89 12.32
CA LEU A 611 31.32 -9.33 12.19
C LEU A 611 30.98 -9.72 10.75
N SER A 612 31.31 -8.90 9.74
CA SER A 612 31.17 -9.26 8.31
C SER A 612 31.88 -10.57 7.97
N ASN A 613 32.97 -10.88 8.70
CA ASN A 613 33.56 -12.20 8.78
C ASN A 613 33.64 -12.62 10.26
N PRO A 614 32.70 -13.45 10.76
CA PRO A 614 32.64 -13.83 12.18
C PRO A 614 33.85 -14.65 12.65
N GLU A 615 34.63 -15.24 11.73
CA GLU A 615 35.89 -15.93 12.04
C GLU A 615 37.08 -14.96 12.23
N MET A 616 36.93 -13.71 11.78
CA MET A 616 37.95 -12.66 11.89
C MET A 616 37.32 -11.33 12.38
N PRO A 617 36.71 -11.32 13.57
CA PRO A 617 36.03 -10.14 14.09
C PRO A 617 37.00 -8.98 14.34
N THR A 618 36.54 -7.75 14.18
CA THR A 618 37.31 -6.55 14.57
C THR A 618 36.47 -5.57 15.38
N ILE A 619 37.13 -4.75 16.21
CA ILE A 619 36.49 -3.65 16.94
C ILE A 619 37.24 -2.36 16.65
N GLU A 620 36.51 -1.33 16.24
CA GLU A 620 37.02 0.02 16.12
C GLU A 620 36.29 0.91 17.14
N VAL A 621 37.01 1.78 17.84
CA VAL A 621 36.41 2.82 18.68
C VAL A 621 36.83 4.17 18.15
N LYS A 622 35.86 4.97 17.69
CA LYS A 622 36.09 6.27 17.05
C LYS A 622 35.19 7.35 17.61
N PRO A 623 35.63 8.63 17.65
CA PRO A 623 34.74 9.72 18.06
C PRO A 623 33.51 9.77 17.16
N ALA A 624 32.33 9.91 17.77
CA ALA A 624 31.07 10.11 17.06
C ALA A 624 31.07 11.43 16.28
N LEU A 625 31.69 12.46 16.86
CA LEU A 625 32.03 13.72 16.20
C LEU A 625 33.56 13.87 16.21
N PRO A 626 34.24 13.87 15.04
CA PRO A 626 35.71 13.90 14.97
C PRO A 626 36.36 15.06 15.74
N PHE A 627 35.66 16.19 15.82
CA PHE A 627 36.14 17.42 16.47
C PHE A 627 35.32 17.84 17.69
N GLY A 628 34.43 16.95 18.17
CA GLY A 628 33.49 17.24 19.25
C GLY A 628 32.62 18.47 18.93
N THR A 629 32.52 19.40 19.88
CA THR A 629 31.75 20.65 19.72
C THR A 629 32.57 21.81 19.13
N THR A 630 33.80 21.55 18.65
CA THR A 630 34.66 22.59 18.08
C THR A 630 34.12 23.03 16.71
N PRO A 631 33.79 24.32 16.50
CA PRO A 631 33.30 24.79 15.20
C PRO A 631 34.34 24.61 14.08
N VAL A 632 33.89 24.08 12.94
CA VAL A 632 34.73 23.81 11.77
C VAL A 632 34.41 24.81 10.66
N TYR A 633 35.45 25.32 9.99
CA TYR A 633 35.32 26.22 8.85
C TYR A 633 36.27 25.81 7.73
N VAL A 634 35.91 26.07 6.48
CA VAL A 634 36.92 26.23 5.42
C VAL A 634 37.48 27.63 5.52
N ARG A 635 38.78 27.75 5.78
CA ARG A 635 39.50 29.01 5.91
C ARG A 635 40.54 29.10 4.83
N GLY A 636 40.56 30.21 4.09
CA GLY A 636 41.50 30.35 2.99
C GLY A 636 41.38 31.65 2.24
N SER A 637 42.04 31.73 1.09
CA SER A 637 41.83 32.83 0.14
C SER A 637 40.38 33.02 -0.30
N LEU A 638 39.55 31.97 -0.18
CA LEU A 638 38.10 31.97 -0.43
C LEU A 638 37.32 32.99 0.42
N ASN A 639 37.71 33.16 1.68
CA ASN A 639 37.03 34.02 2.65
C ASN A 639 38.01 34.93 3.41
N GLY A 640 39.18 35.20 2.81
CA GLY A 640 40.22 36.04 3.41
C GLY A 640 40.81 35.49 4.72
N TRP A 641 40.84 34.16 4.88
CA TRP A 641 41.31 33.45 6.08
C TRP A 641 40.49 33.75 7.34
N SER A 642 39.23 34.15 7.18
CA SER A 642 38.31 34.43 8.28
C SER A 642 37.58 33.16 8.75
N SER A 643 36.72 33.31 9.76
CA SER A 643 35.87 32.25 10.32
C SER A 643 34.59 32.87 10.91
N PRO A 644 33.76 33.55 10.08
CA PRO A 644 32.54 34.16 10.59
C PRO A 644 31.57 33.06 11.05
N ALA A 645 30.81 33.30 12.12
CA ALA A 645 29.90 32.29 12.68
C ALA A 645 28.86 31.77 11.66
N THR A 646 28.49 32.60 10.68
CA THR A 646 27.60 32.21 9.57
C THR A 646 28.24 31.22 8.60
N ASP A 647 29.56 31.02 8.66
CA ASP A 647 30.28 30.11 7.79
C ASP A 647 30.54 28.72 8.39
N GLU A 648 30.16 28.50 9.65
CA GLU A 648 30.40 27.22 10.34
C GLU A 648 29.82 26.05 9.53
N ILE A 649 30.61 24.99 9.41
CA ILE A 649 30.26 23.77 8.72
C ILE A 649 29.75 22.78 9.76
N LYS A 650 28.53 22.27 9.56
CA LYS A 650 27.96 21.24 10.42
C LYS A 650 28.47 19.85 10.02
N TRP A 651 28.62 19.00 11.02
CA TRP A 651 28.92 17.59 10.84
C TRP A 651 27.74 16.90 10.15
N ASN A 652 28.00 16.23 9.03
CA ASN A 652 27.07 15.27 8.44
C ASN A 652 27.39 13.89 9.02
N ALA A 653 26.48 13.35 9.85
CA ALA A 653 26.69 12.07 10.50
C ALA A 653 26.60 10.88 9.52
N ASP A 654 25.76 11.00 8.50
CA ASP A 654 25.51 9.94 7.52
C ASP A 654 26.68 9.80 6.55
N GLU A 655 27.16 10.94 6.01
CA GLU A 655 28.35 10.98 5.13
C GLU A 655 29.67 10.96 5.93
N ARG A 656 29.60 11.00 7.27
CA ARG A 656 30.76 11.19 8.17
C ARG A 656 31.73 12.28 7.70
N SER A 657 31.18 13.43 7.30
CA SER A 657 31.94 14.49 6.65
C SER A 657 31.60 15.89 7.18
N TYR A 658 32.52 16.83 6.95
CA TYR A 658 32.24 18.26 6.94
C TYR A 658 32.31 18.76 5.50
N SER A 659 31.23 19.32 4.98
CA SER A 659 31.18 19.80 3.60
C SER A 659 30.55 21.19 3.45
N VAL A 660 31.02 21.94 2.45
CA VAL A 660 30.53 23.28 2.12
C VAL A 660 30.63 23.53 0.62
N LEU A 661 29.68 24.29 0.07
CA LEU A 661 29.71 24.72 -1.32
C LEU A 661 30.27 26.13 -1.44
N TYR A 662 31.25 26.31 -2.32
CA TYR A 662 31.72 27.62 -2.74
C TYR A 662 31.56 27.78 -4.25
N GLY A 663 30.94 28.87 -4.66
CA GLY A 663 30.98 29.38 -6.02
C GLY A 663 32.35 29.95 -6.30
N LEU A 664 33.02 29.49 -7.36
CA LEU A 664 34.37 29.92 -7.75
C LEU A 664 34.39 30.36 -9.21
N GLU A 665 35.26 31.32 -9.53
CA GLU A 665 35.48 31.77 -10.90
C GLU A 665 36.45 30.88 -11.68
N ALA A 666 36.22 30.71 -12.99
CA ALA A 666 37.12 29.98 -13.88
C ALA A 666 38.55 30.56 -13.84
N GLY A 667 39.53 29.68 -13.66
CA GLY A 667 40.94 30.07 -13.48
C GLY A 667 41.27 30.54 -12.06
N GLY A 668 40.31 30.49 -11.13
CA GLY A 668 40.54 30.78 -9.72
C GLY A 668 41.52 29.81 -9.09
N ASN A 669 42.38 30.34 -8.23
CA ASN A 669 43.47 29.61 -7.60
C ASN A 669 43.48 29.91 -6.10
N HIS A 670 42.93 28.97 -5.33
CA HIS A 670 42.58 29.20 -3.93
C HIS A 670 43.39 28.30 -3.01
N ALA A 671 44.08 28.91 -2.05
CA ALA A 671 44.63 28.20 -0.89
C ALA A 671 43.57 28.13 0.22
N PHE A 672 43.49 27.00 0.91
CA PHE A 672 42.53 26.74 1.99
C PHE A 672 43.03 25.69 3.00
N LYS A 673 42.32 25.61 4.13
CA LYS A 673 42.41 24.61 5.19
C LYS A 673 41.01 24.37 5.78
N PHE A 674 40.79 23.20 6.38
CA PHE A 674 39.70 23.04 7.37
C PHE A 674 40.26 23.40 8.74
N ALA A 675 39.67 24.39 9.40
CA ALA A 675 40.22 24.91 10.65
C ALA A 675 39.16 25.53 11.55
N ASP A 676 39.43 25.52 12.86
CA ASP A 676 38.68 26.28 13.85
C ASP A 676 39.12 27.76 13.85
N GLU A 677 38.40 28.61 14.60
CA GLU A 677 38.70 30.04 14.71
C GLU A 677 40.13 30.31 15.22
N THR A 678 40.64 29.44 16.09
CA THR A 678 41.89 29.62 16.84
C THR A 678 43.11 28.96 16.17
N TRP A 679 42.93 28.24 15.07
CA TRP A 679 43.93 27.34 14.48
C TRP A 679 44.41 26.25 15.45
N GLY A 680 43.52 25.85 16.36
CA GLY A 680 43.78 24.95 17.49
C GLY A 680 43.58 23.49 17.10
N THR A 681 42.55 22.87 17.69
CA THR A 681 42.23 21.45 17.52
C THR A 681 41.94 21.10 16.07
N VAL A 682 41.25 22.00 15.35
CA VAL A 682 40.96 21.82 13.94
C VAL A 682 41.93 22.70 13.15
N ASN A 683 42.86 22.08 12.43
CA ASN A 683 43.84 22.75 11.58
C ASN A 683 44.40 21.80 10.51
N LEU A 684 43.51 21.30 9.66
CA LEU A 684 43.84 20.34 8.62
C LEU A 684 44.37 21.08 7.38
N GLY A 685 45.67 20.94 7.14
CA GLY A 685 46.34 21.33 5.91
C GLY A 685 46.70 20.13 5.05
N PHE A 686 47.53 20.35 4.04
CA PHE A 686 47.86 19.31 3.05
C PHE A 686 48.59 18.10 3.68
N ASN A 687 49.34 18.30 4.77
CA ASN A 687 50.11 17.24 5.40
C ASN A 687 49.30 16.43 6.43
N GLU A 688 48.11 16.91 6.77
CA GLU A 688 47.24 16.33 7.79
C GLU A 688 46.11 15.49 7.19
N VAL A 689 46.02 15.41 5.86
CA VAL A 689 44.93 14.75 5.12
C VAL A 689 45.49 13.91 3.98
N THR A 690 44.70 12.96 3.51
CA THR A 690 44.87 12.35 2.18
C THR A 690 43.92 13.01 1.19
N ILE A 691 44.24 12.99 -0.11
CA ILE A 691 43.36 13.55 -1.15
C ILE A 691 42.65 12.40 -1.85
N ALA A 692 41.32 12.48 -1.97
CA ALA A 692 40.53 11.47 -2.66
C ALA A 692 40.96 11.32 -4.13
N ASP A 693 40.98 10.08 -4.63
CA ASP A 693 41.42 9.76 -6.00
C ASP A 693 40.55 10.45 -7.07
N ASP A 694 39.27 10.69 -6.77
CA ASP A 694 38.30 11.35 -7.65
C ASP A 694 38.14 12.87 -7.36
N SER A 695 38.99 13.43 -6.51
CA SER A 695 39.05 14.88 -6.27
C SER A 695 39.63 15.62 -7.48
N ILE A 696 39.20 16.86 -7.69
CA ILE A 696 40.01 17.79 -8.49
C ILE A 696 41.38 17.97 -7.82
N ALA A 697 42.40 18.27 -8.63
CA ALA A 697 43.77 18.32 -8.14
C ALA A 697 43.95 19.31 -6.98
N VAL A 698 44.20 18.77 -5.79
CA VAL A 698 44.62 19.52 -4.60
C VAL A 698 46.13 19.36 -4.46
N THR A 699 46.83 20.48 -4.29
CA THR A 699 48.30 20.52 -4.24
C THR A 699 48.80 21.17 -2.95
N ASP A 700 50.01 20.81 -2.53
CA ASP A 700 50.68 21.43 -1.39
C ASP A 700 51.13 22.86 -1.71
N ASP A 701 50.73 23.80 -0.86
CA ASP A 701 51.17 25.20 -0.86
C ASP A 701 51.76 25.58 0.49
N GLY A 702 52.88 24.94 0.84
CA GLY A 702 53.59 25.21 2.10
C GLY A 702 52.80 24.76 3.33
N GLY A 703 52.11 23.62 3.23
CA GLY A 703 51.23 23.06 4.25
C GLY A 703 49.77 23.48 4.13
N ASN A 704 49.44 24.47 3.30
CA ASN A 704 48.05 24.74 2.90
C ASN A 704 47.65 23.83 1.74
N MET A 705 46.35 23.55 1.60
CA MET A 705 45.82 22.92 0.41
C MET A 705 45.56 24.00 -0.64
N ARG A 706 45.85 23.71 -1.91
CA ARG A 706 45.61 24.63 -3.03
C ARG A 706 44.86 23.95 -4.17
N VAL A 707 43.81 24.62 -4.63
CA VAL A 707 42.99 24.17 -5.76
C VAL A 707 42.99 25.21 -6.88
N THR A 708 42.98 24.75 -8.13
CA THR A 708 42.75 25.60 -9.31
C THR A 708 41.56 25.06 -10.07
N VAL A 709 40.57 25.91 -10.33
CA VAL A 709 39.31 25.52 -10.96
C VAL A 709 39.24 25.96 -12.42
N ALA A 710 38.60 25.14 -13.25
CA ALA A 710 38.54 25.37 -14.70
C ALA A 710 37.24 26.06 -15.16
N LYS A 711 36.18 26.02 -14.35
CA LYS A 711 34.84 26.54 -14.69
C LYS A 711 34.34 27.48 -13.61
N SER A 712 33.54 28.46 -14.01
CA SER A 712 32.80 29.31 -13.07
C SER A 712 31.53 28.57 -12.65
N THR A 713 31.54 27.97 -11.47
CA THR A 713 30.43 27.15 -10.92
C THR A 713 30.63 26.93 -9.42
N SER A 714 29.71 26.22 -8.77
CA SER A 714 29.86 25.75 -7.39
C SER A 714 30.77 24.52 -7.30
N TYR A 715 31.56 24.48 -6.23
CA TYR A 715 32.46 23.40 -5.88
C TYR A 715 32.20 22.96 -4.43
N LYS A 716 32.10 21.65 -4.20
CA LYS A 716 32.00 21.06 -2.84
C LYS A 716 33.41 20.87 -2.30
N PHE A 717 33.69 21.49 -1.16
CA PHE A 717 34.87 21.23 -0.34
C PHE A 717 34.45 20.32 0.80
N GLU A 718 35.07 19.15 0.90
CA GLU A 718 34.67 18.11 1.82
C GLU A 718 35.88 17.49 2.53
N VAL A 719 35.72 17.19 3.81
CA VAL A 719 36.64 16.35 4.58
C VAL A 719 35.88 15.20 5.24
N ILE A 720 36.29 13.97 4.95
CA ILE A 720 35.62 12.71 5.27
C ILE A 720 36.41 11.96 6.34
N PHE A 721 35.72 11.36 7.31
CA PHE A 721 36.31 10.65 8.46
C PHE A 721 35.86 9.18 8.53
N ASP A 722 36.13 8.44 7.47
CA ASP A 722 35.82 7.01 7.37
C ASP A 722 36.89 6.11 8.02
N GLY A 723 38.09 6.65 8.26
CA GLY A 723 39.18 5.93 8.93
C GLY A 723 40.01 6.86 9.81
N ALA A 724 41.22 6.39 10.16
CA ALA A 724 42.15 7.13 11.02
C ALA A 724 42.61 8.47 10.41
N ASP A 725 42.85 8.48 9.10
CA ASP A 725 43.32 9.66 8.38
C ASP A 725 42.16 10.34 7.64
N PRO A 726 41.94 11.65 7.83
CA PRO A 726 40.89 12.37 7.12
C PRO A 726 41.20 12.46 5.62
N VAL A 727 40.17 12.27 4.79
CA VAL A 727 40.26 12.34 3.33
C VAL A 727 39.62 13.65 2.87
N VAL A 728 40.34 14.48 2.11
CA VAL A 728 39.79 15.69 1.50
C VAL A 728 39.41 15.41 0.05
N LYS A 729 38.20 15.84 -0.30
CA LYS A 729 37.69 15.86 -1.67
C LYS A 729 37.23 17.26 -2.03
N VAL A 730 37.68 17.74 -3.19
CA VAL A 730 37.11 18.91 -3.83
C VAL A 730 36.50 18.46 -5.16
N SER A 731 35.24 18.79 -5.42
CA SER A 731 34.54 18.35 -6.63
C SER A 731 33.66 19.45 -7.22
N GLU A 732 33.44 19.42 -8.54
CA GLU A 732 32.46 20.29 -9.20
C GLU A 732 31.05 19.88 -8.70
N ALA A 733 30.28 20.84 -8.20
CA ALA A 733 29.02 20.56 -7.50
C ALA A 733 27.92 21.55 -7.94
N PRO A 734 27.43 21.46 -9.18
CA PRO A 734 26.43 22.39 -9.71
C PRO A 734 25.11 22.30 -8.91
N LEU A 735 24.54 23.46 -8.61
CA LEU A 735 23.27 23.62 -7.89
C LEU A 735 22.15 23.96 -8.87
N TYR A 736 20.98 23.34 -8.73
CA TYR A 736 19.83 23.60 -9.60
C TYR A 736 18.59 24.01 -8.82
N LEU A 737 17.81 24.92 -9.41
CA LEU A 737 16.46 25.24 -8.98
C LEU A 737 15.49 24.35 -9.78
N LEU A 738 14.97 23.28 -9.17
CA LEU A 738 14.16 22.27 -9.85
C LEU A 738 12.69 22.39 -9.43
N GLY A 739 11.75 22.46 -10.36
CA GLY A 739 10.33 22.60 -10.02
C GLY A 739 9.43 23.07 -11.16
N ASP A 740 8.17 23.33 -10.82
CA ASP A 740 7.13 23.81 -11.75
C ASP A 740 7.47 25.17 -12.38
N ILE A 741 8.26 25.98 -11.68
CA ILE A 741 8.70 27.31 -12.14
C ILE A 741 9.90 27.26 -13.09
N THR A 742 10.55 26.11 -13.22
CA THR A 742 11.70 25.88 -14.10
C THR A 742 11.50 24.57 -14.87
N ASN A 743 12.05 23.47 -14.37
CA ASN A 743 11.90 22.10 -14.84
C ASN A 743 12.26 21.15 -13.69
N TRP A 744 11.62 19.99 -13.61
CA TRP A 744 11.93 18.89 -12.69
C TRP A 744 13.15 18.05 -13.13
N SER A 745 13.98 18.60 -14.02
CA SER A 745 15.24 17.98 -14.46
C SER A 745 16.33 19.04 -14.54
N ALA A 746 17.55 18.67 -14.17
CA ALA A 746 18.70 19.57 -14.20
C ALA A 746 19.11 19.93 -15.64
N SER A 747 19.47 21.19 -15.84
CA SER A 747 19.94 21.74 -17.10
C SER A 747 20.66 23.08 -16.86
N ASP A 748 21.42 23.54 -17.86
CA ASP A 748 22.04 24.87 -17.82
C ASP A 748 21.00 26.01 -17.60
N ALA A 749 19.73 25.78 -18.00
CA ALA A 749 18.68 26.78 -17.92
C ALA A 749 18.12 27.01 -16.51
N ASN A 750 18.32 26.06 -15.60
CA ASN A 750 17.84 26.13 -14.22
C ASN A 750 18.96 25.96 -13.18
N GLN A 751 20.21 26.13 -13.61
CA GLN A 751 21.37 26.14 -12.73
C GLN A 751 21.45 27.46 -11.95
N LEU A 752 21.57 27.36 -10.62
CA LEU A 752 21.89 28.47 -9.74
C LEU A 752 23.34 28.87 -9.93
N MET A 753 23.57 30.09 -10.43
CA MET A 753 24.90 30.58 -10.74
C MET A 753 25.47 31.36 -9.55
N PHE A 754 26.76 31.17 -9.28
CA PHE A 754 27.49 32.01 -8.33
C PHE A 754 27.41 33.50 -8.73
N VAL A 755 27.22 34.38 -7.74
CA VAL A 755 27.14 35.83 -7.95
C VAL A 755 28.53 36.45 -7.79
N ALA A 756 29.22 36.66 -8.90
CA ALA A 756 30.47 37.41 -8.94
C ALA A 756 30.23 38.90 -8.62
N SER A 757 31.09 39.48 -7.80
CA SER A 757 31.12 40.92 -7.57
C SER A 757 31.89 41.66 -8.68
N ASN A 758 32.79 40.94 -9.38
CA ASN A 758 33.58 41.41 -10.50
C ASN A 758 34.13 40.22 -11.31
N ASP A 759 33.51 39.92 -12.46
CA ASP A 759 33.87 38.83 -13.38
C ASP A 759 35.33 38.85 -13.89
N ALA A 760 36.06 39.96 -13.74
CA ALA A 760 37.47 40.04 -14.10
C ALA A 760 38.43 39.57 -12.99
N ASN A 761 37.92 39.34 -11.78
CA ASN A 761 38.68 38.88 -10.64
C ASN A 761 38.51 37.38 -10.45
N THR A 762 39.45 36.60 -10.97
CA THR A 762 39.40 35.13 -10.85
C THR A 762 39.55 34.63 -9.41
N ALA A 763 39.89 35.50 -8.45
CA ALA A 763 40.00 35.11 -7.03
C ALA A 763 38.68 35.25 -6.26
N GLU A 764 37.58 35.59 -6.92
CA GLU A 764 36.28 35.69 -6.24
C GLU A 764 35.74 34.32 -5.85
N ALA A 765 35.10 34.32 -4.67
CA ALA A 765 34.37 33.19 -4.15
C ALA A 765 33.15 33.72 -3.37
N SER A 766 32.04 32.98 -3.38
CA SER A 766 30.85 33.29 -2.58
C SER A 766 30.10 32.02 -2.28
N ARG A 767 29.26 32.11 -1.25
CA ARG A 767 28.29 31.09 -0.86
C ARG A 767 26.87 31.47 -1.28
N THR A 768 26.73 32.55 -2.05
CA THR A 768 25.47 33.02 -2.61
C THR A 768 25.39 32.68 -4.09
N TYR A 769 24.29 32.05 -4.46
CA TYR A 769 23.97 31.63 -5.82
C TYR A 769 22.64 32.22 -6.21
N SER A 770 22.49 32.65 -7.46
CA SER A 770 21.23 33.21 -7.91
C SER A 770 20.88 32.79 -9.33
N ILE A 771 19.58 32.81 -9.59
CA ILE A 771 19.03 32.64 -10.92
C ILE A 771 17.84 33.58 -11.09
N GLU A 772 17.68 34.09 -12.31
CA GLU A 772 16.52 34.83 -12.72
C GLU A 772 15.51 33.89 -13.38
N VAL A 773 14.28 33.86 -12.88
CA VAL A 773 13.21 32.99 -13.38
C VAL A 773 11.98 33.82 -13.70
N THR A 774 11.39 33.55 -14.85
CA THR A 774 10.07 34.09 -15.22
C THR A 774 9.06 32.95 -15.22
N PHE A 775 8.03 33.04 -14.39
CA PHE A 775 7.01 32.00 -14.23
C PHE A 775 5.60 32.60 -14.18
N SER A 776 4.57 31.76 -14.35
CA SER A 776 3.19 32.18 -14.62
C SER A 776 2.25 32.19 -13.41
N GLY A 777 2.71 31.84 -12.21
CA GLY A 777 1.88 31.87 -11.00
C GLY A 777 2.31 30.86 -9.93
N VAL A 778 1.34 30.18 -9.33
CA VAL A 778 1.55 29.17 -8.27
C VAL A 778 2.39 27.99 -8.76
N GLY A 779 3.17 27.41 -7.86
CA GLY A 779 3.93 26.20 -8.14
C GLY A 779 4.73 25.71 -6.95
N GLN A 780 5.56 24.71 -7.19
CA GLN A 780 6.48 24.15 -6.22
C GLN A 780 7.88 23.97 -6.82
N PHE A 781 8.91 24.06 -5.99
CA PHE A 781 10.30 23.86 -6.40
C PHE A 781 11.20 23.40 -5.25
N LYS A 782 12.44 23.06 -5.57
CA LYS A 782 13.51 22.67 -4.64
C LYS A 782 14.86 23.19 -5.13
N VAL A 783 15.86 23.16 -4.26
CA VAL A 783 17.27 23.36 -4.62
C VAL A 783 17.99 22.02 -4.48
N ALA A 784 18.48 21.43 -5.57
CA ALA A 784 19.05 20.08 -5.52
C ALA A 784 20.22 19.90 -6.51
N ASP A 785 20.95 18.80 -6.34
CA ASP A 785 21.83 18.26 -7.38
C ASP A 785 21.01 17.58 -8.49
N GLU A 786 21.68 17.17 -9.58
CA GLU A 786 21.06 16.47 -10.71
C GLU A 786 20.41 15.13 -10.30
N GLY A 787 20.91 14.50 -9.24
CA GLY A 787 20.45 13.22 -8.73
C GLY A 787 19.48 13.32 -7.54
N TRP A 788 18.91 14.49 -7.26
CA TRP A 788 18.00 14.72 -6.14
C TRP A 788 18.57 14.36 -4.76
N GLY A 789 19.84 14.68 -4.52
CA GLY A 789 20.57 14.35 -3.30
C GLY A 789 21.44 13.10 -3.44
N GLY A 790 21.76 12.70 -4.66
CA GLY A 790 22.58 11.54 -4.98
C GLY A 790 24.06 11.75 -4.61
N SER A 791 24.95 11.75 -5.60
CA SER A 791 26.40 11.74 -5.35
C SER A 791 26.95 12.98 -4.64
N LEU A 792 26.20 14.09 -4.58
CA LEU A 792 26.64 15.32 -3.94
C LEU A 792 25.93 15.60 -2.61
N GLY A 793 24.84 14.88 -2.32
CA GLY A 793 24.19 14.83 -1.01
C GLY A 793 23.25 16.00 -0.69
N TYR A 794 22.85 16.82 -1.67
CA TYR A 794 21.94 17.95 -1.42
C TYR A 794 20.63 17.89 -2.20
N ASN A 795 19.53 17.92 -1.43
CA ASN A 795 18.14 18.01 -1.89
C ASN A 795 17.33 18.87 -0.90
N TYR A 796 17.42 20.18 -1.08
CA TYR A 796 16.86 21.15 -0.14
C TYR A 796 15.41 21.49 -0.46
N GLY A 797 14.58 21.33 0.57
CA GLY A 797 13.16 21.65 0.61
C GLY A 797 12.80 22.43 1.89
N VAL A 798 11.59 22.22 2.37
CA VAL A 798 11.10 22.78 3.65
C VAL A 798 10.90 21.69 4.69
N GLU A 799 11.04 22.02 5.97
CA GLU A 799 10.76 21.06 7.05
C GLU A 799 9.26 20.73 7.11
N VAL A 800 8.41 21.76 7.02
CA VAL A 800 6.94 21.62 7.08
C VAL A 800 6.35 21.65 5.67
N ALA A 801 5.64 20.58 5.29
CA ALA A 801 4.97 20.51 3.99
C ALA A 801 4.00 21.69 3.79
N GLY A 802 4.02 22.29 2.60
CA GLY A 802 3.16 23.42 2.23
C GLY A 802 3.70 24.80 2.62
N THR A 803 4.87 24.90 3.27
CA THR A 803 5.55 26.18 3.49
C THR A 803 5.89 26.87 2.15
N LYS A 804 5.62 28.17 2.07
CA LYS A 804 5.80 28.99 0.86
C LYS A 804 6.86 30.07 1.05
N VAL A 805 7.54 30.46 -0.02
CA VAL A 805 8.39 31.66 -0.03
C VAL A 805 7.56 32.94 0.11
N GLU A 806 8.10 33.91 0.86
CA GLU A 806 7.58 35.27 0.94
C GLU A 806 8.56 36.25 0.27
N LEU A 807 8.04 37.24 -0.45
CA LEU A 807 8.87 38.16 -1.24
C LEU A 807 9.79 38.99 -0.33
N GLY A 808 11.10 38.88 -0.55
CA GLY A 808 12.14 39.59 0.20
C GLY A 808 12.43 39.03 1.59
N VAL A 809 11.81 37.91 1.97
CA VAL A 809 12.03 37.25 3.25
C VAL A 809 12.88 35.99 3.02
N PRO A 810 14.02 35.84 3.72
CA PRO A 810 14.79 34.60 3.68
C PRO A 810 13.97 33.44 4.28
N LEU A 811 13.79 32.39 3.50
CA LEU A 811 13.19 31.14 3.93
C LEU A 811 14.31 30.13 4.25
N GLU A 812 14.30 29.56 5.45
CA GLU A 812 15.22 28.50 5.84
C GLU A 812 14.86 27.18 5.15
N LEU A 813 15.88 26.48 4.65
CA LEU A 813 15.73 25.20 3.95
C LEU A 813 16.33 24.06 4.76
N ALA A 814 15.76 22.86 4.59
CA ALA A 814 16.23 21.62 5.19
C ALA A 814 16.44 20.54 4.12
N ILE A 815 17.27 19.55 4.39
CA ILE A 815 17.30 18.32 3.59
C ILE A 815 15.98 17.60 3.86
N SER A 816 15.10 17.58 2.87
CA SER A 816 13.70 17.16 3.05
C SER A 816 13.11 16.78 1.71
N ASN A 817 12.20 15.81 1.69
CA ASN A 817 11.41 15.47 0.51
C ASN A 817 10.28 16.47 0.23
N ASN A 818 9.93 17.35 1.18
CA ASN A 818 8.89 18.35 0.98
C ASN A 818 9.34 19.47 0.04
N ASN A 819 8.49 19.86 -0.90
CA ASN A 819 8.77 20.94 -1.84
C ASN A 819 8.57 22.34 -1.21
N ILE A 820 9.30 23.33 -1.73
CA ILE A 820 9.11 24.75 -1.41
C ILE A 820 7.94 25.28 -2.25
N GLY A 821 6.89 25.76 -1.60
CA GLY A 821 5.77 26.38 -2.30
C GLY A 821 6.07 27.81 -2.77
N ILE A 822 5.47 28.21 -3.89
CA ILE A 822 5.49 29.59 -4.37
C ILE A 822 4.10 30.02 -4.82
N ASP A 823 3.71 31.21 -4.40
CA ASP A 823 2.39 31.81 -4.65
C ASP A 823 2.56 33.31 -4.88
N LEU A 824 3.24 33.63 -5.98
CA LEU A 824 3.52 34.99 -6.41
C LEU A 824 2.86 35.24 -7.77
N PRO A 825 2.46 36.49 -8.08
CA PRO A 825 1.95 36.85 -9.40
C PRO A 825 2.93 36.48 -10.53
N ALA A 826 2.40 36.27 -11.74
CA ALA A 826 3.24 36.08 -12.91
C ALA A 826 4.22 37.24 -13.09
N GLY A 827 5.50 36.93 -13.25
CA GLY A 827 6.57 37.94 -13.29
C GLY A 827 7.96 37.33 -13.33
N THR A 828 8.96 38.21 -13.32
CA THR A 828 10.37 37.84 -13.26
C THR A 828 10.91 38.11 -11.86
N TYR A 829 11.54 37.09 -11.28
CA TYR A 829 12.05 37.12 -9.93
C TYR A 829 13.49 36.63 -9.88
N ILE A 830 14.25 37.11 -8.90
CA ILE A 830 15.58 36.62 -8.58
C ILE A 830 15.45 35.69 -7.38
N PHE A 831 15.84 34.44 -7.59
CA PHE A 831 15.96 33.42 -6.56
C PHE A 831 17.41 33.42 -6.09
N ALA A 832 17.64 33.71 -4.81
CA ALA A 832 18.97 33.74 -4.22
C ALA A 832 19.06 32.66 -3.13
N PHE A 833 19.90 31.65 -3.38
CA PHE A 833 20.26 30.62 -2.44
C PHE A 833 21.56 30.99 -1.72
N GLU A 834 21.55 30.98 -0.39
CA GLU A 834 22.75 31.18 0.43
C GLU A 834 23.08 29.90 1.19
N ASP A 835 24.26 29.33 0.89
CA ASP A 835 24.79 28.13 1.52
C ASP A 835 25.48 28.46 2.84
N GLY A 836 24.84 29.17 3.77
CA GLY A 836 25.40 29.52 5.09
C GLY A 836 25.32 28.41 6.13
N LEU A 837 25.51 28.75 7.41
CA LEU A 837 25.21 27.89 8.57
C LEU A 837 23.75 27.42 8.52
N THR A 838 22.85 28.36 8.21
CA THR A 838 21.49 28.09 7.77
C THR A 838 21.43 28.21 6.25
N LYS A 839 20.82 27.22 5.59
CA LYS A 839 20.59 27.27 4.14
C LYS A 839 19.36 28.13 3.91
N THR A 840 19.44 29.17 3.08
CA THR A 840 18.28 30.04 2.87
C THR A 840 17.98 30.29 1.40
N MET A 841 16.69 30.44 1.09
CA MET A 841 16.19 30.91 -0.20
C MET A 841 15.50 32.26 -0.01
N THR A 842 15.97 33.28 -0.72
CA THR A 842 15.32 34.59 -0.77
C THR A 842 14.83 34.86 -2.18
N VAL A 843 13.54 35.17 -2.34
CA VAL A 843 12.95 35.51 -3.64
C VAL A 843 12.68 37.01 -3.67
N THR A 844 13.20 37.72 -4.67
CA THR A 844 12.99 39.16 -4.85
C THR A 844 12.44 39.49 -6.22
N ALA A 845 11.64 40.55 -6.33
CA ALA A 845 11.16 41.03 -7.62
C ALA A 845 12.29 41.71 -8.39
N LYS A 846 12.36 41.46 -9.71
CA LYS A 846 13.37 42.07 -10.58
C LYS A 846 12.98 43.49 -11.03
#